data_AF-A0A101Y3M7-F1
#
_entry.id   AF-A0A101Y3M7-F1
#
_cell.length_a   1.000
_cell.length_b   1.000
_cell.length_c   1.000
_cell.angle_alpha   90.00
_cell.angle_beta   90.00
_cell.angle_gamma   90.00
#
_symmetry.space_group_name_H-M   'P 1'
#
loop_
_entity.id
_entity.type
_entity.pdbx_description
1 polymer ?
#
loop_
_entity_poly.entity_id
_entity_poly.type
_entity_poly.pdbx_seq_one_letter_code
_entity_poly.pdbx_strand_id
1 'polypeptide(L)'
;MAEGCGFNGLADEQRAYLDQFWAHTDVEIKDDPALQQGIRFNLFQLLQSTGRDGVTNIAAKGLTGEGYEGHYFWDTEMYMLPFFTYTQPEIARKLIEFRYATLDKARERAAELSQKGALYPWRTIDGSENSAYFPAGTAQAHINADIAYGIKQYVQATGDVEFLVSRGAEILFETSRFWADLGFFNPARGGAFCINGITGPDEYTAIVNNNAYTNLMVQDQLNYAYETVQLLKLEYPADYGRLCQAIGLTDGEAEMWKEAADRMFIPFDEELGIYAQDDTFLSKRKWDFEHTAADKYPLLLHFHPLVIYRHQVLKQADLVMAMFLLGDKFRLVDKIRNYQYYEPLTTHDSSLSPCIHSIISAEIGNLAAAYGYFDRTVRMDLDDINRNAKDGLHMAAMAGSWMSIVNGFGGLRQVDGMLCFNPALPEQWQSFRFKVTAGSQLLDVSIDGEAAVYTLLEGSGLQIKHRGQPVLLLPQQPVSLLLARQLEAVIFDLDGVITDTAELHYQAWQALADELGIPFSREKNERLKGVSRKESLDIVLEDSPLKLTAAERLALAEKKNVSYRQQLEQLTPADVLPGIPELLDSLAQRGIACGLASASLNAPLILQRLGIAGRFQAIADPAALQKGKPDAEIFLTAAELLGVPPRSCIGVEDAAAGIAAIKAAGMQAVGIGSREQLGAADLLLTSTAELTVEKLLALFGDSRQGKRQ
;
A
#
# COMPACT_ATOMS: atom_id res chain seq x y z
N MET A 1 -19.80 -8.25 46.79
CA MET A 1 -18.74 -9.18 46.34
C MET A 1 -17.36 -8.68 46.74
N ALA A 2 -16.98 -7.44 46.44
CA ALA A 2 -15.67 -6.89 46.82
C ALA A 2 -15.33 -7.01 48.33
N GLU A 3 -16.27 -6.71 49.23
CA GLU A 3 -16.08 -6.87 50.69
C GLU A 3 -15.87 -8.33 51.12
N GLY A 4 -16.32 -9.32 50.34
CA GLY A 4 -16.17 -10.74 50.64
C GLY A 4 -14.90 -11.38 50.07
N CYS A 5 -14.37 -10.88 48.95
CA CYS A 5 -13.18 -11.43 48.29
C CYS A 5 -11.86 -10.86 48.85
N GLY A 6 -11.89 -9.64 49.40
CA GLY A 6 -10.68 -8.93 49.85
C GLY A 6 -9.71 -8.59 48.69
N PHE A 7 -8.59 -7.94 49.00
CA PHE A 7 -7.61 -7.52 47.99
C PHE A 7 -7.05 -8.69 47.18
N ASN A 8 -6.66 -9.79 47.83
CA ASN A 8 -6.07 -10.93 47.13
C ASN A 8 -7.04 -11.57 46.13
N GLY A 9 -8.32 -11.70 46.49
CA GLY A 9 -9.32 -12.23 45.57
C GLY A 9 -9.52 -11.34 44.34
N LEU A 10 -9.57 -10.01 44.53
CA LEU A 10 -9.66 -9.05 43.42
C LEU A 10 -8.39 -9.04 42.55
N ALA A 11 -7.21 -9.20 43.16
CA ALA A 11 -5.94 -9.27 42.44
C ALA A 11 -5.84 -10.56 41.61
N ASP A 12 -6.33 -11.70 42.13
CA ASP A 12 -6.36 -12.97 41.39
C ASP A 12 -7.39 -12.94 40.24
N GLU A 13 -8.54 -12.28 40.43
CA GLU A 13 -9.52 -12.03 39.35
C GLU A 13 -8.90 -11.15 38.24
N GLN A 14 -8.23 -10.06 38.62
CA GLN A 14 -7.53 -9.20 37.66
C GLN A 14 -6.41 -9.95 36.93
N ARG A 15 -5.66 -10.81 37.64
CA ARG A 15 -4.62 -11.64 37.03
C ARG A 15 -5.23 -12.59 36.00
N ALA A 16 -6.30 -13.31 36.35
CA ALA A 16 -6.97 -14.23 35.43
C ALA A 16 -7.48 -13.51 34.17
N TYR A 17 -8.04 -12.30 34.32
CA TYR A 17 -8.46 -11.47 33.19
C TYR A 17 -7.27 -11.09 32.28
N LEU A 18 -6.16 -10.63 32.87
CA LEU A 18 -4.98 -10.25 32.10
C LEU A 18 -4.27 -11.46 31.47
N ASP A 19 -4.26 -12.61 32.13
CA ASP A 19 -3.69 -13.86 31.58
C ASP A 19 -4.47 -14.27 30.31
N GLN A 20 -5.80 -14.17 30.31
CA GLN A 20 -6.63 -14.41 29.13
C GLN A 20 -6.33 -13.40 28.01
N PHE A 21 -6.21 -12.12 28.35
CA PHE A 21 -5.85 -11.08 27.38
C PHE A 21 -4.48 -11.36 26.73
N TRP A 22 -3.44 -11.67 27.53
CA TRP A 22 -2.11 -11.93 27.00
C TRP A 22 -2.02 -13.24 26.20
N ALA A 23 -2.83 -14.25 26.55
CA ALA A 23 -2.94 -15.47 25.77
C ALA A 23 -3.37 -15.23 24.32
N HIS A 24 -4.15 -14.16 24.06
CA HIS A 24 -4.67 -13.81 22.72
C HIS A 24 -3.91 -12.68 22.03
N THR A 25 -3.19 -11.85 22.79
CA THR A 25 -2.72 -10.55 22.29
C THR A 25 -1.20 -10.40 22.30
N ASP A 26 -0.49 -11.18 23.10
CA ASP A 26 0.94 -10.92 23.33
C ASP A 26 1.76 -10.96 22.02
N VAL A 27 2.69 -10.01 21.94
CA VAL A 27 3.64 -9.86 20.84
C VAL A 27 5.04 -10.01 21.42
N GLU A 28 5.81 -10.92 20.86
CA GLU A 28 7.17 -11.21 21.30
C GLU A 28 8.16 -10.69 20.26
N ILE A 29 9.15 -9.91 20.69
CA ILE A 29 10.27 -9.44 19.86
C ILE A 29 11.55 -9.96 20.52
N LYS A 30 12.33 -10.74 19.77
CA LYS A 30 13.53 -11.38 20.30
C LYS A 30 14.74 -10.45 20.24
N ASP A 31 15.51 -10.45 21.32
CA ASP A 31 16.75 -9.70 21.53
C ASP A 31 16.62 -8.16 21.57
N ASP A 32 15.42 -7.63 21.80
CA ASP A 32 15.20 -6.22 22.11
C ASP A 32 14.26 -6.01 23.32
N PRO A 33 14.80 -5.93 24.55
CA PRO A 33 13.99 -5.73 25.75
C PRO A 33 13.23 -4.40 25.80
N ALA A 34 13.74 -3.35 25.15
CA ALA A 34 13.13 -2.03 25.17
C ALA A 34 11.90 -1.98 24.25
N LEU A 35 12.01 -2.57 23.06
CA LEU A 35 10.88 -2.76 22.15
C LEU A 35 9.86 -3.75 22.71
N GLN A 36 10.32 -4.85 23.32
CA GLN A 36 9.44 -5.81 23.99
C GLN A 36 8.62 -5.17 25.11
N GLN A 37 9.23 -4.28 25.90
CA GLN A 37 8.53 -3.48 26.90
C GLN A 37 7.56 -2.51 26.24
N GLY A 38 8.01 -1.78 25.20
CA GLY A 38 7.19 -0.79 24.50
C GLY A 38 5.91 -1.39 23.92
N ILE A 39 6.02 -2.49 23.19
CA ILE A 39 4.84 -3.14 22.61
C ILE A 39 3.87 -3.62 23.69
N ARG A 40 4.35 -4.29 24.75
CA ARG A 40 3.48 -4.73 25.85
C ARG A 40 2.86 -3.56 26.63
N PHE A 41 3.58 -2.45 26.80
CA PHE A 41 3.02 -1.23 27.39
C PHE A 41 1.87 -0.69 26.54
N ASN A 42 2.08 -0.56 25.23
CA ASN A 42 1.07 -0.06 24.30
C ASN A 42 -0.19 -0.94 24.31
N LEU A 43 -0.03 -2.26 24.20
CA LEU A 43 -1.14 -3.22 24.22
C LEU A 43 -1.92 -3.17 25.53
N PHE A 44 -1.21 -3.06 26.66
CA PHE A 44 -1.84 -2.92 27.97
C PHE A 44 -2.68 -1.63 28.06
N GLN A 45 -2.13 -0.51 27.59
CA GLN A 45 -2.82 0.79 27.66
C GLN A 45 -4.05 0.87 26.75
N LEU A 46 -4.03 0.23 25.58
CA LEU A 46 -5.22 0.04 24.74
C LEU A 46 -6.33 -0.67 25.51
N LEU A 47 -5.99 -1.78 26.19
CA LEU A 47 -6.94 -2.51 26.99
C LEU A 47 -7.50 -1.68 28.15
N GLN A 48 -6.66 -0.89 28.84
CA GLN A 48 -7.08 -0.04 29.95
C GLN A 48 -8.01 1.11 29.51
N SER A 49 -7.82 1.61 28.29
CA SER A 49 -8.49 2.83 27.81
C SER A 49 -9.76 2.58 26.99
N THR A 50 -10.11 1.32 26.73
CA THR A 50 -11.20 0.96 25.80
C THR A 50 -12.55 0.81 26.52
N GLY A 51 -13.60 1.39 25.93
CA GLY A 51 -14.99 1.11 26.29
C GLY A 51 -15.37 -0.33 25.94
N ARG A 52 -16.27 -0.95 26.73
CA ARG A 52 -16.63 -2.39 26.57
C ARG A 52 -18.13 -2.67 26.68
N ASP A 53 -18.96 -1.63 26.71
CA ASP A 53 -20.39 -1.72 27.03
C ASP A 53 -21.32 -1.39 25.86
N GLY A 54 -20.79 -0.91 24.73
CA GLY A 54 -21.59 -0.45 23.59
C GLY A 54 -22.15 0.96 23.74
N VAL A 55 -21.77 1.66 24.82
CA VAL A 55 -22.20 3.04 25.14
C VAL A 55 -21.00 3.98 25.26
N THR A 56 -19.83 3.43 25.56
CA THR A 56 -18.53 4.13 25.60
C THR A 56 -17.61 3.61 24.50
N ASN A 57 -16.63 4.43 24.14
CA ASN A 57 -15.66 4.13 23.09
C ASN A 57 -14.22 4.43 23.60
N ILE A 58 -13.22 4.43 22.72
CA ILE A 58 -11.83 4.73 23.06
C ILE A 58 -11.45 6.16 22.66
N ALA A 59 -11.08 6.98 23.65
CA ALA A 59 -10.64 8.36 23.41
C ALA A 59 -9.26 8.42 22.78
N ALA A 60 -8.98 9.47 22.00
CA ALA A 60 -7.67 9.67 21.34
C ALA A 60 -6.50 9.65 22.32
N LYS A 61 -6.72 10.14 23.57
CA LYS A 61 -5.75 10.08 24.68
C LYS A 61 -6.06 9.03 25.76
N GLY A 62 -6.99 8.12 25.49
CA GLY A 62 -7.57 7.25 26.51
C GLY A 62 -8.12 8.06 27.69
N LEU A 63 -8.08 7.48 28.89
CA LEU A 63 -8.40 8.18 30.15
C LEU A 63 -7.12 8.54 30.91
N THR A 64 -6.12 9.07 30.20
CA THR A 64 -4.75 9.24 30.70
C THR A 64 -4.27 10.68 30.78
N GLY A 65 -5.10 11.63 30.33
CA GLY A 65 -4.82 13.06 30.35
C GLY A 65 -5.97 13.87 29.77
N GLU A 66 -5.83 15.20 29.81
CA GLU A 66 -6.87 16.14 29.33
C GLU A 66 -6.74 16.45 27.82
N GLY A 67 -5.67 16.01 27.16
CA GLY A 67 -5.50 16.16 25.71
C GLY A 67 -6.68 15.55 24.96
N TYR A 68 -7.21 16.29 23.99
CA TYR A 68 -8.44 15.97 23.26
C TYR A 68 -9.70 15.80 24.14
N GLU A 69 -9.64 16.06 25.44
CA GLU A 69 -10.77 16.13 26.39
C GLU A 69 -11.63 14.86 26.41
N GLY A 70 -11.02 13.68 26.22
CA GLY A 70 -11.73 12.39 26.25
C GLY A 70 -12.60 12.10 25.02
N HIS A 71 -12.44 12.85 23.92
CA HIS A 71 -13.25 12.66 22.72
C HIS A 71 -12.78 11.49 21.86
N TYR A 72 -13.77 10.89 21.19
CA TYR A 72 -13.64 9.86 20.16
C TYR A 72 -13.59 10.50 18.78
N PHE A 73 -12.78 9.91 17.91
CA PHE A 73 -12.57 10.30 16.52
C PHE A 73 -12.54 9.03 15.64
N TRP A 74 -12.25 9.21 14.35
CA TRP A 74 -11.95 8.13 13.40
C TRP A 74 -10.76 7.24 13.82
N ASP A 75 -9.93 7.70 14.77
CA ASP A 75 -8.83 6.92 15.38
C ASP A 75 -9.30 5.51 15.80
N THR A 76 -10.51 5.47 16.37
CA THR A 76 -11.15 4.23 16.81
C THR A 76 -11.19 3.22 15.68
N GLU A 77 -11.87 3.53 14.58
CA GLU A 77 -12.11 2.56 13.53
C GLU A 77 -10.88 2.26 12.68
N MET A 78 -9.97 3.23 12.50
CA MET A 78 -8.82 3.07 11.62
C MET A 78 -7.58 2.50 12.30
N TYR A 79 -7.43 2.66 13.61
CA TYR A 79 -6.23 2.24 14.34
C TYR A 79 -6.56 1.24 15.45
N MET A 80 -7.47 1.58 16.37
CA MET A 80 -7.75 0.75 17.55
C MET A 80 -8.65 -0.46 17.25
N LEU A 81 -9.63 -0.32 16.38
CA LEU A 81 -10.60 -1.36 16.04
C LEU A 81 -9.94 -2.57 15.37
N PRO A 82 -9.01 -2.44 14.40
CA PRO A 82 -8.31 -3.58 13.84
C PRO A 82 -7.62 -4.43 14.90
N PHE A 83 -6.95 -3.79 15.86
CA PHE A 83 -6.33 -4.50 16.99
C PHE A 83 -7.36 -5.37 17.72
N PHE A 84 -8.46 -4.79 18.20
CA PHE A 84 -9.48 -5.56 18.91
C PHE A 84 -10.20 -6.57 18.02
N THR A 85 -10.43 -6.29 16.74
CA THR A 85 -11.05 -7.24 15.80
C THR A 85 -10.24 -8.53 15.73
N TYR A 86 -8.91 -8.44 15.71
CA TYR A 86 -8.02 -9.60 15.61
C TYR A 86 -7.58 -10.15 16.97
N THR A 87 -7.91 -9.55 18.10
CA THR A 87 -7.47 -10.06 19.42
C THR A 87 -8.63 -10.29 20.39
N GLN A 88 -9.60 -9.37 20.44
CA GLN A 88 -10.80 -9.41 21.29
C GLN A 88 -12.05 -8.98 20.50
N PRO A 89 -12.58 -9.82 19.60
CA PRO A 89 -13.72 -9.48 18.74
C PRO A 89 -14.93 -8.92 19.49
N GLU A 90 -15.19 -9.42 20.70
CA GLU A 90 -16.29 -8.93 21.54
C GLU A 90 -16.13 -7.45 21.93
N ILE A 91 -14.90 -6.98 22.17
CA ILE A 91 -14.62 -5.56 22.43
C ILE A 91 -14.83 -4.77 21.14
N ALA A 92 -14.32 -5.26 20.01
CA ALA A 92 -14.52 -4.61 18.71
C ALA A 92 -16.01 -4.41 18.39
N ARG A 93 -16.83 -5.45 18.62
CA ARG A 93 -18.29 -5.37 18.48
C ARG A 93 -18.86 -4.22 19.32
N LYS A 94 -18.45 -4.10 20.59
CA LYS A 94 -18.93 -3.03 21.50
C LYS A 94 -18.53 -1.63 21.01
N LEU A 95 -17.32 -1.45 20.47
CA LEU A 95 -16.90 -0.16 19.93
C LEU A 95 -17.74 0.26 18.71
N ILE A 96 -18.16 -0.69 17.87
CA ILE A 96 -19.05 -0.40 16.74
C ILE A 96 -20.51 -0.21 17.21
N GLU A 97 -20.95 -0.96 18.23
CA GLU A 97 -22.27 -0.78 18.83
C GLU A 97 -22.47 0.63 19.40
N PHE A 98 -21.41 1.31 19.86
CA PHE A 98 -21.48 2.73 20.21
C PHE A 98 -21.90 3.61 19.02
N ARG A 99 -21.40 3.32 17.80
CA ARG A 99 -21.80 4.04 16.59
C ARG A 99 -23.29 3.81 16.31
N TYR A 100 -23.76 2.57 16.41
CA TYR A 100 -25.19 2.26 16.31
C TYR A 100 -26.03 3.02 17.33
N ALA A 101 -25.60 3.04 18.59
CA ALA A 101 -26.29 3.73 19.69
C ALA A 101 -26.34 5.27 19.50
N THR A 102 -25.49 5.82 18.65
CA THR A 102 -25.39 7.26 18.34
C THR A 102 -25.86 7.62 16.93
N LEU A 103 -26.44 6.66 16.18
CA LEU A 103 -26.86 6.86 14.80
C LEU A 103 -27.93 7.96 14.65
N ASP A 104 -28.87 8.07 15.59
CA ASP A 104 -29.89 9.13 15.56
C ASP A 104 -29.27 10.52 15.66
N LYS A 105 -28.23 10.69 16.48
CA LYS A 105 -27.48 11.96 16.55
C LYS A 105 -26.70 12.24 15.27
N ALA A 106 -26.21 11.20 14.60
CA ALA A 106 -25.57 11.35 13.29
C ALA A 106 -26.60 11.77 12.20
N ARG A 107 -27.85 11.30 12.28
CA ARG A 107 -28.96 11.77 11.43
C ARG A 107 -29.32 13.22 11.70
N GLU A 108 -29.42 13.61 12.98
CA GLU A 108 -29.61 15.01 13.40
C GLU A 108 -28.50 15.90 12.83
N ARG A 109 -27.24 15.44 12.93
CA ARG A 109 -26.08 16.15 12.40
C ARG A 109 -26.12 16.31 10.88
N ALA A 110 -26.50 15.28 10.13
CA ALA A 110 -26.67 15.41 8.67
C ALA A 110 -27.75 16.47 8.34
N ALA A 111 -28.86 16.47 9.08
CA ALA A 111 -29.93 17.45 8.90
C ALA A 111 -29.46 18.89 9.22
N GLU A 112 -28.63 19.11 10.25
CA GLU A 112 -28.02 20.42 10.54
C GLU A 112 -27.21 20.95 9.36
N LEU A 113 -26.55 20.06 8.61
CA LEU A 113 -25.77 20.41 7.42
C LEU A 113 -26.61 20.44 6.14
N SER A 114 -27.93 20.33 6.25
CA SER A 114 -28.86 20.25 5.12
C SER A 114 -28.58 19.08 4.18
N GLN A 115 -28.16 17.94 4.73
CA GLN A 115 -27.89 16.70 4.03
C GLN A 115 -28.87 15.61 4.48
N LYS A 116 -29.09 14.61 3.62
CA LYS A 116 -29.81 13.38 3.98
C LYS A 116 -28.89 12.34 4.63
N GLY A 117 -29.49 11.32 5.21
CA GLY A 117 -28.77 10.19 5.79
C GLY A 117 -28.21 10.49 7.17
N ALA A 118 -27.02 9.96 7.46
CA ALA A 118 -26.31 10.16 8.71
C ALA A 118 -24.88 10.64 8.47
N LEU A 119 -24.45 11.63 9.24
CA LEU A 119 -23.08 12.09 9.32
C LEU A 119 -22.59 11.98 10.76
N TYR A 120 -21.67 11.07 11.01
CA TYR A 120 -21.06 10.98 12.34
C TYR A 120 -20.22 12.24 12.64
N PRO A 121 -20.22 12.71 13.90
CA PRO A 121 -19.41 13.84 14.31
C PRO A 121 -17.92 13.51 14.20
N TRP A 122 -17.11 14.49 13.77
CA TRP A 122 -15.65 14.33 13.74
C TRP A 122 -15.08 14.08 15.13
N ARG A 123 -15.62 14.79 16.13
CA ARG A 123 -15.19 14.75 17.52
C ARG A 123 -16.40 14.61 18.42
N THR A 124 -16.47 13.57 19.26
CA THR A 124 -17.63 13.34 20.13
C THR A 124 -17.33 12.60 21.42
N ILE A 125 -18.25 12.66 22.39
CA ILE A 125 -18.28 11.78 23.58
C ILE A 125 -19.60 11.01 23.63
N ASP A 126 -20.71 11.67 23.30
CA ASP A 126 -22.06 11.13 23.45
C ASP A 126 -22.81 10.95 22.11
N GLY A 127 -22.13 11.18 20.99
CA GLY A 127 -22.68 11.16 19.63
C GLY A 127 -22.94 12.53 18.99
N SER A 128 -22.90 13.63 19.76
CA SER A 128 -23.04 14.99 19.22
C SER A 128 -21.68 15.57 18.80
N GLU A 129 -21.67 16.49 17.83
CA GLU A 129 -20.45 17.14 17.33
C GLU A 129 -19.87 18.14 18.33
N ASN A 130 -18.57 18.02 18.61
CA ASN A 130 -17.82 18.89 19.52
C ASN A 130 -16.62 19.59 18.86
N SER A 131 -16.43 19.43 17.55
CA SER A 131 -15.41 20.18 16.80
C SER A 131 -15.88 21.60 16.49
N ALA A 132 -15.15 22.59 17.00
CA ALA A 132 -15.40 24.00 16.71
C ALA A 132 -14.75 24.47 15.39
N TYR A 133 -13.85 23.68 14.80
CA TYR A 133 -13.08 24.05 13.63
C TYR A 133 -13.62 23.35 12.38
N PHE A 134 -14.53 24.01 11.66
CA PHE A 134 -15.21 23.41 10.52
C PHE A 134 -14.29 22.89 9.38
N PRO A 135 -13.16 23.54 9.00
CA PRO A 135 -12.36 23.10 7.86
C PRO A 135 -11.69 21.74 8.08
N ALA A 136 -11.25 21.45 9.30
CA ALA A 136 -10.68 20.15 9.67
C ALA A 136 -11.51 19.49 10.79
N GLY A 137 -12.83 19.65 10.71
CA GLY A 137 -13.81 19.06 11.61
C GLY A 137 -15.01 18.64 10.78
N THR A 138 -15.98 19.54 10.64
CA THR A 138 -17.19 19.33 9.80
C THR A 138 -16.88 18.84 8.39
N ALA A 139 -15.84 19.38 7.74
CA ALA A 139 -15.49 18.99 6.36
C ALA A 139 -14.77 17.63 6.28
N GLN A 140 -14.29 17.05 7.39
CA GLN A 140 -13.72 15.70 7.44
C GLN A 140 -14.83 14.65 7.53
N ALA A 141 -15.66 14.59 6.50
CA ALA A 141 -16.78 13.65 6.44
C ALA A 141 -16.34 12.20 6.20
N HIS A 142 -15.05 11.96 5.90
CA HIS A 142 -14.50 10.61 5.65
C HIS A 142 -14.72 9.65 6.83
N ILE A 143 -14.94 10.15 8.05
CA ILE A 143 -15.31 9.33 9.22
C ILE A 143 -16.48 8.36 8.96
N ASN A 144 -17.44 8.75 8.10
CA ASN A 144 -18.51 7.85 7.69
C ASN A 144 -17.98 6.61 6.95
N ALA A 145 -17.05 6.82 6.01
CA ALA A 145 -16.43 5.76 5.24
C ALA A 145 -15.45 4.93 6.09
N ASP A 146 -14.80 5.55 7.07
CA ASP A 146 -13.96 4.85 8.04
C ASP A 146 -14.78 3.91 8.92
N ILE A 147 -15.94 4.35 9.41
CA ILE A 147 -16.87 3.51 10.17
C ILE A 147 -17.40 2.35 9.31
N ALA A 148 -17.79 2.64 8.07
CA ALA A 148 -18.23 1.60 7.14
C ALA A 148 -17.13 0.55 6.87
N TYR A 149 -15.89 1.00 6.68
CA TYR A 149 -14.74 0.11 6.52
C TYR A 149 -14.48 -0.73 7.78
N GLY A 150 -14.56 -0.11 8.97
CA GLY A 150 -14.44 -0.81 10.25
C GLY A 150 -15.49 -1.91 10.43
N ILE A 151 -16.76 -1.64 10.05
CA ILE A 151 -17.83 -2.65 10.03
C ILE A 151 -17.49 -3.78 9.07
N LYS A 152 -17.09 -3.45 7.83
CA LYS A 152 -16.73 -4.45 6.81
C LYS A 152 -15.61 -5.37 7.29
N GLN A 153 -14.53 -4.78 7.81
CA GLN A 153 -13.39 -5.52 8.36
C GLN A 153 -13.81 -6.43 9.52
N TYR A 154 -14.58 -5.90 10.49
CA TYR A 154 -15.07 -6.67 11.63
C TYR A 154 -15.91 -7.87 11.18
N VAL A 155 -16.89 -7.66 10.31
CA VAL A 155 -17.78 -8.72 9.84
C VAL A 155 -17.00 -9.77 9.06
N GLN A 156 -16.07 -9.36 8.19
CA GLN A 156 -15.25 -10.28 7.41
C GLN A 156 -14.30 -11.10 8.30
N ALA A 157 -13.72 -10.50 9.34
CA ALA A 157 -12.80 -11.18 10.26
C ALA A 157 -13.50 -12.13 11.24
N THR A 158 -14.72 -11.80 11.65
CA THR A 158 -15.44 -12.56 12.69
C THR A 158 -16.50 -13.51 12.14
N GLY A 159 -17.02 -13.23 10.94
CA GLY A 159 -18.21 -13.91 10.41
C GLY A 159 -19.51 -13.48 11.09
N ASP A 160 -19.52 -12.38 11.86
CA ASP A 160 -20.69 -11.89 12.60
C ASP A 160 -21.70 -11.18 11.68
N VAL A 161 -22.34 -11.98 10.82
CA VAL A 161 -23.39 -11.53 9.91
C VAL A 161 -24.64 -11.08 10.69
N GLU A 162 -24.88 -11.64 11.88
CA GLU A 162 -25.98 -11.22 12.75
C GLU A 162 -25.86 -9.75 13.16
N PHE A 163 -24.65 -9.30 13.53
CA PHE A 163 -24.39 -7.89 13.77
C PHE A 163 -24.65 -7.03 12.52
N LEU A 164 -24.21 -7.48 11.34
CA LEU A 164 -24.44 -6.77 10.09
C LEU A 164 -25.95 -6.58 9.82
N VAL A 165 -26.73 -7.66 9.92
CA VAL A 165 -28.18 -7.63 9.65
C VAL A 165 -28.93 -6.81 10.68
N SER A 166 -28.60 -6.96 11.96
CA SER A 166 -29.36 -6.33 13.05
C SER A 166 -29.05 -4.85 13.23
N ARG A 167 -27.82 -4.41 12.90
CA ARG A 167 -27.30 -3.06 13.20
C ARG A 167 -26.43 -2.45 12.10
N GLY A 168 -25.45 -3.21 11.62
CA GLY A 168 -24.42 -2.68 10.70
C GLY A 168 -25.00 -2.13 9.38
N ALA A 169 -26.00 -2.81 8.81
CA ALA A 169 -26.65 -2.41 7.57
C ALA A 169 -27.36 -1.05 7.68
N GLU A 170 -27.96 -0.75 8.83
CA GLU A 170 -28.64 0.54 9.05
C GLU A 170 -27.63 1.70 9.05
N ILE A 171 -26.50 1.54 9.73
CA ILE A 171 -25.39 2.51 9.70
C ILE A 171 -24.90 2.69 8.26
N LEU A 172 -24.64 1.59 7.57
CA LEU A 172 -24.07 1.58 6.24
C LEU A 172 -25.00 2.26 5.22
N PHE A 173 -26.31 2.02 5.29
CA PHE A 173 -27.28 2.60 4.36
C PHE A 173 -27.48 4.10 4.62
N GLU A 174 -27.57 4.53 5.88
CA GLU A 174 -27.74 5.96 6.21
C GLU A 174 -26.50 6.78 5.87
N THR A 175 -25.31 6.24 6.11
CA THR A 175 -24.06 6.93 5.72
C THR A 175 -23.84 6.90 4.20
N SER A 176 -24.30 5.87 3.49
CA SER A 176 -24.27 5.83 2.01
C SER A 176 -25.24 6.82 1.39
N ARG A 177 -26.43 6.99 2.00
CA ARG A 177 -27.40 8.04 1.65
C ARG A 177 -26.80 9.43 1.80
N PHE A 178 -26.02 9.69 2.85
CA PHE A 178 -25.30 10.95 3.00
C PHE A 178 -24.33 11.18 1.84
N TRP A 179 -23.50 10.20 1.48
CA TRP A 179 -22.55 10.35 0.38
C TRP A 179 -23.21 10.54 -0.98
N ALA A 180 -24.32 9.85 -1.23
CA ALA A 180 -25.10 10.00 -2.46
C ALA A 180 -25.76 11.38 -2.58
N ASP A 181 -26.12 12.01 -1.46
CA ASP A 181 -26.71 13.36 -1.42
C ASP A 181 -25.65 14.47 -1.50
N LEU A 182 -24.50 14.28 -0.84
CA LEU A 182 -23.38 15.22 -0.85
C LEU A 182 -22.65 15.24 -2.21
N GLY A 183 -22.44 14.06 -2.80
CA GLY A 183 -21.77 13.91 -4.09
C GLY A 183 -22.70 14.17 -5.27
N PHE A 184 -22.14 14.26 -6.47
CA PHE A 184 -22.92 14.49 -7.69
C PHE A 184 -22.19 13.99 -8.94
N PHE A 185 -22.95 13.61 -9.97
CA PHE A 185 -22.38 13.31 -11.29
C PHE A 185 -22.03 14.62 -12.01
N ASN A 186 -20.75 14.83 -12.28
CA ASN A 186 -20.23 16.06 -12.86
C ASN A 186 -20.16 15.97 -14.40
N PRO A 187 -21.02 16.69 -15.16
CA PRO A 187 -21.01 16.63 -16.62
C PRO A 187 -19.68 17.08 -17.25
N ALA A 188 -18.96 17.99 -16.60
CA ALA A 188 -17.67 18.48 -17.07
C ALA A 188 -16.54 17.43 -16.97
N ARG A 189 -16.75 16.37 -16.16
CA ARG A 189 -15.85 15.23 -16.01
C ARG A 189 -16.44 13.95 -16.63
N GLY A 190 -17.15 14.07 -17.75
CA GLY A 190 -17.77 12.91 -18.41
C GLY A 190 -18.87 12.25 -17.58
N GLY A 191 -19.46 13.00 -16.63
CA GLY A 191 -20.44 12.51 -15.68
C GLY A 191 -19.86 11.63 -14.57
N ALA A 192 -18.56 11.71 -14.28
CA ALA A 192 -17.99 11.05 -13.10
C ALA A 192 -18.65 11.56 -11.81
N PHE A 193 -18.86 10.68 -10.83
CA PHE A 193 -19.34 11.02 -9.50
C PHE A 193 -18.21 11.71 -8.71
N CYS A 194 -18.46 12.93 -8.27
CA CYS A 194 -17.49 13.79 -7.60
C CYS A 194 -17.97 14.14 -6.19
N ILE A 195 -17.01 14.32 -5.28
CA ILE A 195 -17.26 14.77 -3.90
C ILE A 195 -16.42 16.01 -3.69
N ASN A 196 -17.07 17.13 -3.40
CA ASN A 196 -16.44 18.45 -3.34
C ASN A 196 -16.57 19.07 -1.95
N GLY A 197 -15.66 19.99 -1.62
CA GLY A 197 -15.70 20.76 -0.38
C GLY A 197 -15.45 19.94 0.89
N ILE A 198 -14.63 18.89 0.79
CA ILE A 198 -14.30 17.98 1.90
C ILE A 198 -12.82 18.08 2.28
N THR A 199 -12.46 17.55 3.43
CA THR A 199 -11.09 17.48 3.93
C THR A 199 -10.75 16.01 4.14
N GLY A 200 -9.62 15.56 3.62
CA GLY A 200 -9.11 14.21 3.86
C GLY A 200 -8.33 14.11 5.18
N PRO A 201 -7.70 12.96 5.45
CA PRO A 201 -6.85 12.79 6.63
C PRO A 201 -5.71 13.81 6.76
N ASP A 202 -5.21 14.35 5.64
CA ASP A 202 -4.26 15.46 5.69
C ASP A 202 -4.94 16.79 6.07
N GLU A 203 -4.94 17.11 7.36
CA GLU A 203 -5.47 18.37 7.87
C GLU A 203 -4.64 19.61 7.48
N TYR A 204 -3.50 19.45 6.81
CA TYR A 204 -2.74 20.57 6.23
C TYR A 204 -3.23 20.96 4.83
N THR A 205 -4.28 20.31 4.35
CA THR A 205 -5.03 20.68 3.15
C THR A 205 -6.53 20.49 3.41
N ALA A 206 -7.29 21.57 3.53
CA ALA A 206 -8.71 21.50 3.88
C ALA A 206 -9.65 22.06 2.79
N ILE A 207 -10.89 21.58 2.78
CA ILE A 207 -11.99 22.01 1.89
C ILE A 207 -11.58 21.93 0.42
N VAL A 208 -11.12 20.76 0.03
CA VAL A 208 -10.70 20.43 -1.33
C VAL A 208 -11.78 19.64 -2.07
N ASN A 209 -11.56 19.46 -3.36
CA ASN A 209 -12.40 18.66 -4.22
C ASN A 209 -11.72 17.34 -4.54
N ASN A 210 -12.50 16.26 -4.49
CA ASN A 210 -12.10 14.91 -4.87
C ASN A 210 -10.83 14.46 -4.16
N ASN A 211 -10.77 14.61 -2.83
CA ASN A 211 -9.66 14.02 -2.07
C ASN A 211 -9.60 12.51 -2.36
N ALA A 212 -8.43 12.02 -2.78
CA ALA A 212 -8.27 10.65 -3.25
C ALA A 212 -8.61 9.63 -2.17
N TYR A 213 -8.15 9.82 -0.93
CA TYR A 213 -8.50 8.96 0.20
C TYR A 213 -10.02 8.87 0.37
N THR A 214 -10.68 10.03 0.48
CA THR A 214 -12.13 10.10 0.70
C THR A 214 -12.89 9.41 -0.42
N ASN A 215 -12.60 9.72 -1.69
CA ASN A 215 -13.32 9.14 -2.82
C ASN A 215 -13.10 7.62 -2.91
N LEU A 216 -11.88 7.11 -2.64
CA LEU A 216 -11.59 5.68 -2.63
C LEU A 216 -12.33 4.94 -1.51
N MET A 217 -12.37 5.50 -0.31
CA MET A 217 -13.06 4.93 0.84
C MET A 217 -14.58 4.96 0.65
N VAL A 218 -15.13 6.06 0.11
CA VAL A 218 -16.56 6.15 -0.23
C VAL A 218 -16.93 5.18 -1.33
N GLN A 219 -16.09 5.01 -2.35
CA GLN A 219 -16.31 4.00 -3.38
C GLN A 219 -16.39 2.59 -2.76
N ASP A 220 -15.50 2.24 -1.82
CA ASP A 220 -15.55 0.96 -1.12
C ASP A 220 -16.83 0.81 -0.29
N GLN A 221 -17.20 1.86 0.46
CA GLN A 221 -18.43 1.89 1.25
C GLN A 221 -19.68 1.67 0.37
N LEU A 222 -19.81 2.40 -0.74
CA LEU A 222 -20.99 2.33 -1.60
C LEU A 222 -21.13 0.96 -2.27
N ASN A 223 -20.02 0.34 -2.69
CA ASN A 223 -20.02 -1.04 -3.16
C ASN A 223 -20.46 -2.01 -2.05
N TYR A 224 -19.91 -1.86 -0.85
CA TYR A 224 -20.27 -2.73 0.27
C TYR A 224 -21.74 -2.55 0.71
N ALA A 225 -22.27 -1.33 0.64
CA ALA A 225 -23.68 -1.05 0.88
C ALA A 225 -24.58 -1.76 -0.14
N TYR A 226 -24.22 -1.69 -1.43
CA TYR A 226 -24.93 -2.39 -2.49
C TYR A 226 -24.90 -3.91 -2.28
N GLU A 227 -23.71 -4.47 -2.03
CA GLU A 227 -23.54 -5.91 -1.73
C GLU A 227 -24.37 -6.35 -0.52
N THR A 228 -24.40 -5.52 0.53
CA THR A 228 -25.22 -5.78 1.74
C THR A 228 -26.71 -5.77 1.42
N VAL A 229 -27.20 -4.87 0.55
CA VAL A 229 -28.59 -4.92 0.07
C VAL A 229 -28.88 -6.25 -0.65
N GLN A 230 -27.98 -6.70 -1.53
CA GLN A 230 -28.16 -7.97 -2.25
C GLN A 230 -28.18 -9.15 -1.29
N LEU A 231 -27.25 -9.19 -0.33
CA LEU A 231 -27.19 -10.21 0.73
C LEU A 231 -28.50 -10.24 1.53
N LEU A 232 -28.96 -9.09 2.03
CA LEU A 232 -30.18 -9.02 2.84
C LEU A 232 -31.43 -9.41 2.04
N LYS A 233 -31.55 -9.01 0.77
CA LYS A 233 -32.65 -9.42 -0.11
C LYS A 233 -32.69 -10.94 -0.30
N LEU A 234 -31.53 -11.56 -0.47
CA LEU A 234 -31.40 -12.98 -0.77
C LEU A 234 -31.57 -13.86 0.48
N GLU A 235 -30.85 -13.52 1.56
CA GLU A 235 -30.70 -14.40 2.73
C GLU A 235 -31.55 -13.95 3.94
N TYR A 236 -31.86 -12.65 4.06
CA TYR A 236 -32.57 -12.08 5.21
C TYR A 236 -33.76 -11.18 4.82
N PRO A 237 -34.70 -11.65 3.96
CA PRO A 237 -35.73 -10.79 3.36
C PRO A 237 -36.69 -10.15 4.38
N ALA A 238 -36.91 -10.80 5.53
CA ALA A 238 -37.74 -10.24 6.60
C ALA A 238 -37.07 -9.04 7.28
N ASP A 239 -35.78 -9.16 7.61
CA ASP A 239 -34.99 -8.06 8.17
C ASP A 239 -34.79 -6.94 7.18
N TYR A 240 -34.55 -7.27 5.90
CA TYR A 240 -34.52 -6.28 4.82
C TYR A 240 -35.81 -5.47 4.77
N GLY A 241 -36.97 -6.14 4.76
CA GLY A 241 -38.28 -5.48 4.74
C GLY A 241 -38.50 -4.57 5.96
N ARG A 242 -38.13 -5.03 7.16
CA ARG A 242 -38.19 -4.24 8.40
C ARG A 242 -37.28 -3.00 8.32
N LEU A 243 -36.04 -3.17 7.87
CA LEU A 243 -35.08 -2.08 7.74
C LEU A 243 -35.55 -1.05 6.71
N CYS A 244 -36.00 -1.50 5.53
CA CYS A 244 -36.57 -0.62 4.51
C CYS A 244 -37.72 0.22 5.04
N GLN A 245 -38.63 -0.38 5.82
CA GLN A 245 -39.72 0.34 6.45
C GLN A 245 -39.21 1.34 7.50
N ALA A 246 -38.22 0.96 8.31
CA ALA A 246 -37.68 1.79 9.39
C ALA A 246 -36.98 3.06 8.87
N ILE A 247 -36.14 2.93 7.84
CA ILE A 247 -35.35 4.07 7.31
C ILE A 247 -35.90 4.65 6.00
N GLY A 248 -37.06 4.16 5.55
CA GLY A 248 -37.68 4.57 4.28
C GLY A 248 -36.81 4.29 3.06
N LEU A 249 -36.04 3.19 3.07
CA LEU A 249 -35.13 2.84 1.96
C LEU A 249 -35.93 2.53 0.70
N THR A 250 -35.57 3.16 -0.42
CA THR A 250 -36.16 2.85 -1.73
C THR A 250 -35.22 1.98 -2.57
N ASP A 251 -35.77 1.15 -3.46
CA ASP A 251 -34.95 0.32 -4.36
C ASP A 251 -34.02 1.15 -5.26
N GLY A 252 -34.41 2.40 -5.59
CA GLY A 252 -33.59 3.29 -6.40
C GLY A 252 -32.34 3.82 -5.70
N GLU A 253 -32.31 3.85 -4.36
CA GLU A 253 -31.13 4.30 -3.61
C GLU A 253 -29.96 3.33 -3.76
N ALA A 254 -30.21 2.01 -3.69
CA ALA A 254 -29.16 1.00 -3.83
C ALA A 254 -28.49 1.06 -5.21
N GLU A 255 -29.29 1.17 -6.28
CA GLU A 255 -28.76 1.30 -7.65
C GLU A 255 -27.98 2.61 -7.84
N MET A 256 -28.44 3.71 -7.23
CA MET A 256 -27.72 4.98 -7.22
C MET A 256 -26.35 4.86 -6.54
N TRP A 257 -26.26 4.15 -5.41
CA TRP A 257 -24.98 3.90 -4.73
C TRP A 257 -24.02 3.13 -5.63
N LYS A 258 -24.51 2.11 -6.34
CA LYS A 258 -23.70 1.33 -7.26
C LYS A 258 -23.21 2.18 -8.45
N GLU A 259 -24.08 2.99 -9.04
CA GLU A 259 -23.68 3.89 -10.13
C GLU A 259 -22.64 4.92 -9.66
N ALA A 260 -22.83 5.51 -8.48
CA ALA A 260 -21.89 6.46 -7.89
C ALA A 260 -20.53 5.82 -7.62
N ALA A 261 -20.49 4.57 -7.12
CA ALA A 261 -19.25 3.83 -6.92
C ALA A 261 -18.52 3.53 -8.24
N ASP A 262 -19.25 3.07 -9.27
CA ASP A 262 -18.70 2.73 -10.58
C ASP A 262 -18.15 3.95 -11.33
N ARG A 263 -18.71 5.12 -11.07
CA ARG A 263 -18.33 6.37 -11.71
C ARG A 263 -17.52 7.29 -10.81
N MET A 264 -17.09 6.82 -9.64
CA MET A 264 -16.32 7.63 -8.68
C MET A 264 -15.07 8.21 -9.35
N PHE A 265 -14.91 9.52 -9.27
CA PHE A 265 -13.74 10.20 -9.78
C PHE A 265 -12.58 10.07 -8.80
N ILE A 266 -11.50 9.38 -9.18
CA ILE A 266 -10.25 9.38 -8.42
C ILE A 266 -9.22 10.21 -9.21
N PRO A 267 -8.67 11.30 -8.65
CA PRO A 267 -7.70 12.12 -9.36
C PRO A 267 -6.40 11.36 -9.62
N PHE A 268 -6.01 11.25 -10.89
CA PHE A 268 -4.77 10.61 -11.32
C PHE A 268 -4.00 11.54 -12.25
N ASP A 269 -2.70 11.68 -12.01
CA ASP A 269 -1.80 12.48 -12.83
C ASP A 269 -0.97 11.55 -13.74
N GLU A 270 -1.29 11.56 -15.03
CA GLU A 270 -0.64 10.69 -16.03
C GLU A 270 0.84 11.03 -16.24
N GLU A 271 1.23 12.30 -16.03
CA GLU A 271 2.62 12.71 -16.20
C GLU A 271 3.49 12.20 -15.06
N LEU A 272 3.02 12.20 -13.82
CA LEU A 272 3.77 11.69 -12.68
C LEU A 272 3.51 10.20 -12.44
N GLY A 273 2.42 9.64 -12.96
CA GLY A 273 2.00 8.26 -12.73
C GLY A 273 1.58 8.02 -11.28
N ILE A 274 0.96 9.02 -10.65
CA ILE A 274 0.53 9.00 -9.24
C ILE A 274 -0.94 9.42 -9.11
N TYR A 275 -1.59 9.00 -8.04
CA TYR A 275 -2.88 9.58 -7.67
C TYR A 275 -2.62 10.92 -6.98
N ALA A 276 -3.22 11.99 -7.49
CA ALA A 276 -3.10 13.29 -6.83
C ALA A 276 -3.93 13.29 -5.54
N GLN A 277 -3.45 13.89 -4.46
CA GLN A 277 -4.20 13.93 -3.19
C GLN A 277 -5.57 14.60 -3.34
N ASP A 278 -5.68 15.63 -4.17
CA ASP A 278 -6.91 16.34 -4.51
C ASP A 278 -6.75 17.07 -5.85
N ASP A 279 -7.85 17.66 -6.35
CA ASP A 279 -7.90 18.40 -7.63
C ASP A 279 -6.82 19.50 -7.80
N THR A 280 -6.29 20.04 -6.70
CA THR A 280 -5.40 21.21 -6.70
C THR A 280 -4.00 20.94 -6.15
N PHE A 281 -3.79 19.83 -5.42
CA PHE A 281 -2.55 19.58 -4.67
C PHE A 281 -1.28 19.79 -5.50
N LEU A 282 -1.21 19.17 -6.68
CA LEU A 282 -0.02 19.21 -7.54
C LEU A 282 0.27 20.61 -8.11
N SER A 283 -0.72 21.50 -8.13
CA SER A 283 -0.55 22.89 -8.59
C SER A 283 0.03 23.82 -7.52
N LYS A 284 0.07 23.38 -6.27
CA LYS A 284 0.59 24.16 -5.13
C LYS A 284 2.12 24.18 -5.14
N ARG A 285 2.70 25.18 -4.47
CA ARG A 285 4.17 25.22 -4.28
C ARG A 285 4.57 24.17 -3.25
N LYS A 286 5.71 23.51 -3.42
CA LYS A 286 6.27 22.65 -2.35
C LYS A 286 6.60 23.48 -1.13
N TRP A 287 6.38 22.91 0.06
CA TRP A 287 6.86 23.51 1.30
C TRP A 287 8.39 23.49 1.35
N ASP A 288 8.99 24.51 1.96
CA ASP A 288 10.44 24.64 2.09
C ASP A 288 10.94 23.91 3.34
N PHE A 289 10.98 22.58 3.27
CA PHE A 289 11.44 21.74 4.39
C PHE A 289 12.90 22.02 4.77
N GLU A 290 13.76 22.30 3.79
CA GLU A 290 15.19 22.53 4.00
C GLU A 290 15.46 23.74 4.91
N HIS A 291 14.68 24.82 4.74
CA HIS A 291 14.85 26.05 5.52
C HIS A 291 13.84 26.21 6.66
N THR A 292 12.96 25.22 6.89
CA THR A 292 12.06 25.24 8.04
C THR A 292 12.79 24.76 9.29
N ALA A 293 12.93 25.64 10.28
CA ALA A 293 13.61 25.29 11.53
C ALA A 293 12.85 24.21 12.31
N ALA A 294 13.60 23.32 12.99
CA ALA A 294 13.05 22.18 13.72
C ALA A 294 12.10 22.58 14.88
N ASP A 295 12.23 23.80 15.42
CA ASP A 295 11.33 24.36 16.45
C ASP A 295 10.00 24.88 15.89
N LYS A 296 9.77 24.75 14.58
CA LYS A 296 8.52 25.15 13.91
C LYS A 296 7.55 24.01 13.65
N TYR A 297 7.83 22.83 14.21
CA TYR A 297 6.96 21.67 14.16
C TYR A 297 6.30 21.41 15.52
N PRO A 298 5.01 21.04 15.56
CA PRO A 298 4.08 20.90 14.42
C PRO A 298 3.73 22.20 13.69
N LEU A 299 3.68 22.19 12.35
CA LEU A 299 3.53 23.42 11.55
C LEU A 299 2.30 24.25 11.93
N LEU A 300 1.17 23.60 12.24
CA LEU A 300 -0.09 24.27 12.62
C LEU A 300 0.03 25.13 13.89
N LEU A 301 0.99 24.84 14.77
CA LEU A 301 1.22 25.63 15.98
C LEU A 301 2.05 26.90 15.71
N HIS A 302 2.68 27.00 14.54
CA HIS A 302 3.63 28.08 14.21
C HIS A 302 3.26 28.87 12.96
N PHE A 303 2.46 28.29 12.06
CA PHE A 303 2.02 28.91 10.82
C PHE A 303 0.50 28.89 10.73
N HIS A 304 -0.05 30.02 10.26
CA HIS A 304 -1.49 30.12 10.04
C HIS A 304 -1.94 29.15 8.93
N PRO A 305 -3.13 28.52 9.01
CA PRO A 305 -3.64 27.60 7.98
C PRO A 305 -3.60 28.16 6.54
N LEU A 306 -3.91 29.44 6.36
CA LEU A 306 -3.77 30.13 5.04
C LEU A 306 -2.35 30.13 4.47
N VAL A 307 -1.32 29.89 5.27
CA VAL A 307 0.05 29.67 4.80
C VAL A 307 0.24 28.21 4.43
N ILE A 308 -0.19 27.27 5.27
CA ILE A 308 -0.01 25.84 5.06
C ILE A 308 -0.80 25.33 3.84
N TYR A 309 -2.10 25.64 3.76
CA TYR A 309 -3.06 25.06 2.80
C TYR A 309 -2.75 25.32 1.31
N ARG A 310 -1.89 26.30 1.02
CA ARG A 310 -1.44 26.64 -0.36
C ARG A 310 -0.14 25.95 -0.77
N HIS A 311 0.38 25.04 0.06
CA HIS A 311 1.60 24.29 -0.20
C HIS A 311 1.34 22.79 -0.34
N GLN A 312 2.27 22.10 -0.98
CA GLN A 312 2.39 20.64 -0.89
C GLN A 312 3.13 20.31 0.40
N VAL A 313 2.38 19.99 1.44
CA VAL A 313 2.85 19.50 2.73
C VAL A 313 1.71 18.75 3.40
N LEU A 314 2.01 17.59 3.96
CA LEU A 314 1.03 16.74 4.62
C LEU A 314 1.33 16.69 6.11
N LYS A 315 0.28 16.78 6.93
CA LYS A 315 0.38 16.51 8.38
C LYS A 315 0.66 15.03 8.65
N GLN A 316 0.02 14.16 7.88
CA GLN A 316 -0.05 12.72 8.12
C GLN A 316 -0.36 11.93 6.84
N ALA A 317 -0.45 10.60 6.95
CA ALA A 317 -0.80 9.75 5.81
C ALA A 317 -2.23 10.05 5.34
N ASP A 318 -2.38 10.34 4.05
CA ASP A 318 -3.67 10.52 3.35
C ASP A 318 -3.83 9.43 2.28
N LEU A 319 -3.32 9.63 1.06
CA LEU A 319 -3.30 8.59 0.04
C LEU A 319 -2.52 7.33 0.50
N VAL A 320 -1.44 7.50 1.27
CA VAL A 320 -0.67 6.37 1.83
C VAL A 320 -1.53 5.50 2.75
N MET A 321 -2.51 6.07 3.45
CA MET A 321 -3.48 5.31 4.23
C MET A 321 -4.42 4.50 3.32
N ALA A 322 -4.92 5.09 2.23
CA ALA A 322 -5.77 4.38 1.27
C ALA A 322 -5.02 3.19 0.62
N MET A 323 -3.74 3.35 0.30
CA MET A 323 -2.90 2.26 -0.24
C MET A 323 -2.73 1.08 0.73
N PHE A 324 -2.85 1.33 2.03
CA PHE A 324 -2.82 0.29 3.05
C PHE A 324 -4.19 -0.39 3.17
N LEU A 325 -5.25 0.40 3.36
CA LEU A 325 -6.59 -0.12 3.64
C LEU A 325 -7.24 -0.82 2.45
N LEU A 326 -6.99 -0.30 1.23
CA LEU A 326 -7.54 -0.80 -0.04
C LEU A 326 -6.41 -1.31 -0.94
N GLY A 327 -5.48 -2.06 -0.34
CA GLY A 327 -4.21 -2.40 -0.98
C GLY A 327 -4.31 -3.25 -2.24
N ASP A 328 -5.44 -3.91 -2.48
CA ASP A 328 -5.78 -4.68 -3.68
C ASP A 328 -6.16 -3.78 -4.88
N LYS A 329 -6.53 -2.52 -4.63
CA LYS A 329 -6.85 -1.54 -5.68
C LYS A 329 -5.63 -0.90 -6.34
N PHE A 330 -4.43 -1.17 -5.83
CA PHE A 330 -3.20 -0.55 -6.29
C PHE A 330 -2.18 -1.60 -6.70
N ARG A 331 -1.54 -1.41 -7.87
CA ARG A 331 -0.37 -2.21 -8.22
C ARG A 331 0.79 -1.81 -7.32
N LEU A 332 1.76 -2.71 -7.16
CA LEU A 332 2.96 -2.42 -6.37
C LEU A 332 3.73 -1.20 -6.89
N VAL A 333 3.79 -1.02 -8.21
CA VAL A 333 4.44 0.17 -8.82
C VAL A 333 3.72 1.47 -8.44
N ASP A 334 2.39 1.45 -8.41
CA ASP A 334 1.60 2.62 -8.01
C ASP A 334 1.93 2.95 -6.55
N LYS A 335 1.99 1.93 -5.67
CA LYS A 335 2.37 2.12 -4.27
C LYS A 335 3.76 2.74 -4.11
N ILE A 336 4.74 2.26 -4.85
CA ILE A 336 6.12 2.78 -4.83
C ILE A 336 6.16 4.26 -5.25
N ARG A 337 5.54 4.61 -6.39
CA ARG A 337 5.56 5.99 -6.89
C ARG A 337 4.85 6.96 -5.95
N ASN A 338 3.65 6.60 -5.51
CA ASN A 338 2.88 7.42 -4.58
C ASN A 338 3.64 7.58 -3.25
N TYR A 339 4.19 6.50 -2.69
CA TYR A 339 4.97 6.58 -1.46
C TYR A 339 6.20 7.48 -1.60
N GLN A 340 6.99 7.32 -2.66
CA GLN A 340 8.18 8.15 -2.92
C GLN A 340 7.84 9.63 -3.15
N TYR A 341 6.63 9.93 -3.65
CA TYR A 341 6.17 11.30 -3.82
C TYR A 341 5.69 11.92 -2.50
N TYR A 342 4.87 11.20 -1.74
CA TYR A 342 4.17 11.75 -0.57
C TYR A 342 4.95 11.67 0.74
N GLU A 343 5.79 10.65 0.93
CA GLU A 343 6.56 10.49 2.18
C GLU A 343 7.47 11.71 2.44
N PRO A 344 8.27 12.22 1.47
CA PRO A 344 9.14 13.37 1.71
C PRO A 344 8.38 14.69 1.95
N LEU A 345 7.07 14.72 1.63
CA LEU A 345 6.19 15.86 1.83
C LEU A 345 5.42 15.78 3.16
N THR A 346 5.58 14.69 3.92
CA THR A 346 4.82 14.43 5.15
C THR A 346 5.63 14.82 6.38
N THR A 347 5.10 15.70 7.24
CA THR A 347 5.81 16.16 8.45
C THR A 347 5.81 15.12 9.57
N HIS A 348 4.84 14.20 9.54
CA HIS A 348 4.55 13.27 10.63
C HIS A 348 4.26 14.00 11.95
N ASP A 349 3.62 15.16 11.87
CA ASP A 349 3.18 15.96 13.02
C ASP A 349 2.03 15.31 13.80
N SER A 350 1.35 14.36 13.16
CA SER A 350 0.37 13.49 13.80
C SER A 350 1.00 12.17 14.26
N SER A 351 0.66 11.72 15.46
CA SER A 351 1.07 10.41 15.98
C SER A 351 0.56 9.23 15.14
N LEU A 352 -0.48 9.46 14.34
CA LEU A 352 -1.06 8.48 13.41
C LEU A 352 -0.14 8.17 12.23
N SER A 353 0.71 9.11 11.83
CA SER A 353 1.40 9.05 10.53
C SER A 353 2.49 7.98 10.43
N PRO A 354 3.42 7.83 11.41
CA PRO A 354 4.57 6.95 11.22
C PRO A 354 4.19 5.48 11.01
N CYS A 355 3.20 4.95 11.74
CA CYS A 355 2.84 3.54 11.63
C CYS A 355 2.31 3.15 10.23
N ILE A 356 1.55 4.04 9.57
CA ILE A 356 1.06 3.79 8.22
C ILE A 356 2.22 3.81 7.21
N HIS A 357 3.16 4.73 7.39
CA HIS A 357 4.38 4.75 6.59
C HIS A 357 5.24 3.52 6.86
N SER A 358 5.31 3.02 8.09
CA SER A 358 5.97 1.76 8.43
C SER A 358 5.39 0.58 7.65
N ILE A 359 4.05 0.49 7.61
CA ILE A 359 3.35 -0.63 6.96
C ILE A 359 3.60 -0.62 5.44
N ILE A 360 3.41 0.52 4.77
CA ILE A 360 3.65 0.61 3.33
C ILE A 360 5.12 0.46 2.99
N SER A 361 6.03 1.02 3.80
CA SER A 361 7.47 0.86 3.61
C SER A 361 7.90 -0.61 3.67
N ALA A 362 7.34 -1.38 4.60
CA ALA A 362 7.57 -2.82 4.67
C ALA A 362 7.01 -3.55 3.44
N GLU A 363 5.81 -3.18 2.98
CA GLU A 363 5.16 -3.77 1.81
C GLU A 363 5.94 -3.54 0.51
N ILE A 364 6.50 -2.35 0.32
CA ILE A 364 7.34 -2.02 -0.85
C ILE A 364 8.78 -2.52 -0.72
N GLY A 365 9.13 -3.18 0.38
CA GLY A 365 10.43 -3.81 0.60
C GLY A 365 11.51 -2.91 1.21
N ASN A 366 11.19 -1.69 1.64
CA ASN A 366 12.12 -0.80 2.35
C ASN A 366 12.06 -1.05 3.87
N LEU A 367 12.57 -2.21 4.31
CA LEU A 367 12.47 -2.64 5.71
C LEU A 367 13.23 -1.74 6.68
N ALA A 368 14.29 -1.06 6.24
CA ALA A 368 15.05 -0.14 7.08
C ALA A 368 14.23 1.10 7.45
N ALA A 369 13.56 1.72 6.46
CA ALA A 369 12.65 2.83 6.72
C ALA A 369 11.43 2.38 7.52
N ALA A 370 10.86 1.20 7.21
CA ALA A 370 9.79 0.60 7.98
C ALA A 370 10.15 0.49 9.47
N TYR A 371 11.33 -0.07 9.78
CA TYR A 371 11.83 -0.19 11.14
C TYR A 371 11.98 1.17 11.83
N GLY A 372 12.53 2.17 11.14
CA GLY A 372 12.70 3.52 11.69
C GLY A 372 11.37 4.17 12.12
N TYR A 373 10.31 4.02 11.34
CA TYR A 373 8.99 4.49 11.74
C TYR A 373 8.39 3.68 12.89
N PHE A 374 8.53 2.35 12.84
CA PHE A 374 8.04 1.47 13.90
C PHE A 374 8.67 1.81 15.26
N ASP A 375 9.99 1.95 15.32
CA ASP A 375 10.74 2.29 16.53
C ASP A 375 10.22 3.58 17.15
N ARG A 376 10.02 4.61 16.32
CA ARG A 376 9.40 5.87 16.74
C ARG A 376 7.98 5.68 17.26
N THR A 377 7.15 4.85 16.63
CA THR A 377 5.77 4.60 17.05
C THR A 377 5.70 3.86 18.39
N VAL A 378 6.43 2.75 18.54
CA VAL A 378 6.29 1.86 19.69
C VAL A 378 6.85 2.48 20.98
N ARG A 379 7.82 3.38 20.86
CA ARG A 379 8.44 4.09 21.99
C ARG A 379 7.88 5.48 22.26
N MET A 380 6.93 5.95 21.45
CA MET A 380 6.45 7.35 21.42
C MET A 380 6.17 7.94 22.80
N ASP A 381 5.35 7.27 23.60
CA ASP A 381 4.93 7.79 24.91
C ASP A 381 5.95 7.51 26.02
N LEU A 382 6.61 6.35 25.99
CA LEU A 382 7.61 5.99 27.02
C LEU A 382 8.84 6.90 26.97
N ASP A 383 9.23 7.32 25.77
CA ASP A 383 10.39 8.18 25.54
C ASP A 383 9.99 9.64 25.24
N ASP A 384 8.70 9.96 25.36
CA ASP A 384 8.11 11.30 25.13
C ASP A 384 8.59 11.97 23.83
N ILE A 385 8.59 11.21 22.73
CA ILE A 385 9.18 11.62 21.44
C ILE A 385 8.55 12.91 20.92
N ASN A 386 7.23 13.07 21.09
CA ASN A 386 6.49 14.26 20.68
C ASN A 386 6.42 15.35 21.77
N ARG A 387 7.06 15.14 22.94
CA ARG A 387 7.14 16.10 24.08
C ARG A 387 5.78 16.57 24.62
N ASN A 388 4.78 15.70 24.49
CA ASN A 388 3.39 15.97 24.83
C ASN A 388 2.71 14.75 25.48
N ALA A 389 3.46 13.75 25.95
CA ALA A 389 2.92 12.63 26.71
C ALA A 389 2.25 13.09 28.03
N LYS A 390 2.67 14.24 28.57
CA LYS A 390 2.03 14.90 29.73
C LYS A 390 0.54 15.22 29.50
N ASP A 391 0.13 15.39 28.24
CA ASP A 391 -1.25 15.72 27.87
C ASP A 391 -2.10 14.44 27.71
N GLY A 392 -1.50 13.26 27.87
CA GLY A 392 -2.11 11.95 27.72
C GLY A 392 -1.42 11.10 26.64
N LEU A 393 -1.51 9.79 26.80
CA LEU A 393 -0.94 8.75 25.94
C LEU A 393 -1.59 8.73 24.55
N HIS A 394 -0.91 8.28 23.51
CA HIS A 394 -1.42 8.34 22.13
C HIS A 394 -2.04 7.00 21.67
N MET A 395 -3.35 6.80 21.91
CA MET A 395 -4.00 5.49 21.67
C MET A 395 -3.86 5.01 20.21
N ALA A 396 -4.00 5.91 19.23
CA ALA A 396 -3.83 5.57 17.82
C ALA A 396 -2.40 5.11 17.49
N ALA A 397 -1.37 5.73 18.08
CA ALA A 397 0.02 5.30 17.90
C ALA A 397 0.30 3.97 18.60
N MET A 398 -0.28 3.74 19.78
CA MET A 398 -0.18 2.47 20.49
C MET A 398 -0.75 1.33 19.65
N ALA A 399 -1.94 1.49 19.07
CA ALA A 399 -2.51 0.52 18.15
C ALA A 399 -1.69 0.41 16.85
N GLY A 400 -1.21 1.55 16.34
CA GLY A 400 -0.28 1.62 15.21
C GLY A 400 1.01 0.81 15.39
N SER A 401 1.51 0.69 16.64
CA SER A 401 2.68 -0.15 16.92
C SER A 401 2.39 -1.64 16.70
N TRP A 402 1.20 -2.11 17.09
CA TRP A 402 0.74 -3.47 16.80
C TRP A 402 0.50 -3.67 15.30
N MET A 403 -0.15 -2.70 14.64
CA MET A 403 -0.41 -2.77 13.19
C MET A 403 0.89 -2.80 12.38
N SER A 404 1.93 -2.08 12.80
CA SER A 404 3.24 -2.10 12.14
C SER A 404 3.88 -3.50 12.19
N ILE A 405 3.68 -4.25 13.29
CA ILE A 405 4.15 -5.63 13.41
C ILE A 405 3.27 -6.59 12.60
N VAL A 406 1.95 -6.52 12.78
CA VAL A 406 1.03 -7.50 12.19
C VAL A 406 0.78 -7.24 10.70
N ASN A 407 0.41 -6.01 10.34
CA ASN A 407 0.16 -5.61 8.96
C ASN A 407 1.42 -5.20 8.20
N GLY A 408 2.42 -4.63 8.88
CA GLY A 408 3.70 -4.29 8.26
C GLY A 408 4.60 -5.52 8.10
N PHE A 409 5.34 -5.89 9.14
CA PHE A 409 6.33 -6.97 9.09
C PHE A 409 5.71 -8.36 8.90
N GLY A 410 4.58 -8.66 9.53
CA GLY A 410 3.82 -9.89 9.31
C GLY A 410 3.12 -9.92 7.94
N GLY A 411 2.97 -8.76 7.31
CA GLY A 411 2.32 -8.60 6.03
C GLY A 411 0.87 -9.06 6.01
N LEU A 412 0.18 -9.01 7.16
CA LEU A 412 -1.23 -9.43 7.25
C LEU A 412 -2.12 -8.47 6.44
N ARG A 413 -2.90 -9.04 5.53
CA ARG A 413 -4.06 -8.42 4.88
C ARG A 413 -5.23 -9.39 4.96
N GLN A 414 -6.45 -8.86 4.91
CA GLN A 414 -7.65 -9.66 4.75
C GLN A 414 -8.22 -9.40 3.37
N VAL A 415 -8.43 -10.46 2.60
CA VAL A 415 -8.99 -10.39 1.23
C VAL A 415 -10.11 -11.42 1.17
N ASP A 416 -11.33 -10.95 0.92
CA ASP A 416 -12.55 -11.79 0.88
C ASP A 416 -12.71 -12.69 2.12
N GLY A 417 -12.45 -12.13 3.31
CA GLY A 417 -12.51 -12.86 4.60
C GLY A 417 -11.29 -13.74 4.90
N MET A 418 -10.40 -14.00 3.94
CA MET A 418 -9.23 -14.85 4.11
C MET A 418 -7.99 -14.05 4.56
N LEU A 419 -7.30 -14.57 5.59
CA LEU A 419 -6.04 -13.99 6.05
C LEU A 419 -4.90 -14.30 5.08
N CYS A 420 -4.25 -13.26 4.59
CA CYS A 420 -3.11 -13.31 3.68
C CYS A 420 -1.87 -12.75 4.39
N PHE A 421 -0.77 -13.50 4.39
CA PHE A 421 0.49 -13.11 5.02
C PHE A 421 1.59 -12.97 3.98
N ASN A 422 2.33 -11.87 4.06
CA ASN A 422 3.54 -11.62 3.27
C ASN A 422 4.72 -11.22 4.19
N PRO A 423 5.19 -12.13 5.06
CA PRO A 423 6.08 -11.78 6.14
C PRO A 423 7.48 -11.37 5.67
N ALA A 424 8.05 -10.41 6.38
CA ALA A 424 9.41 -9.89 6.24
C ALA A 424 10.00 -9.58 7.62
N LEU A 425 11.24 -9.99 7.84
CA LEU A 425 11.97 -9.76 9.09
C LEU A 425 12.93 -8.56 8.89
N PRO A 426 12.84 -7.49 9.70
CA PRO A 426 13.85 -6.43 9.69
C PRO A 426 15.18 -6.95 10.28
N GLU A 427 16.30 -6.44 9.78
CA GLU A 427 17.65 -6.92 10.15
C GLU A 427 17.97 -6.79 11.65
N GLN A 428 17.27 -5.90 12.35
CA GLN A 428 17.43 -5.63 13.77
C GLN A 428 16.84 -6.72 14.68
N TRP A 429 15.95 -7.58 14.17
CA TRP A 429 15.29 -8.62 14.97
C TRP A 429 15.81 -10.01 14.60
N GLN A 430 16.03 -10.83 15.63
CA GLN A 430 16.25 -12.27 15.41
C GLN A 430 14.95 -12.97 14.98
N SER A 431 13.85 -12.62 15.64
CA SER A 431 12.52 -13.16 15.37
C SER A 431 11.45 -12.29 16.02
N PHE A 432 10.22 -12.37 15.51
CA PHE A 432 9.05 -11.83 16.19
C PHE A 432 7.88 -12.80 16.11
N ARG A 433 6.94 -12.65 17.04
CA ARG A 433 5.77 -13.51 17.15
C ARG A 433 4.56 -12.70 17.54
N PHE A 434 3.41 -13.00 16.97
CA PHE A 434 2.14 -12.36 17.33
C PHE A 434 1.00 -13.36 17.18
N LYS A 435 -0.16 -13.00 17.72
CA LYS A 435 -1.38 -13.80 17.60
C LYS A 435 -2.49 -12.97 16.98
N VAL A 436 -3.34 -13.63 16.19
CA VAL A 436 -4.54 -13.07 15.60
C VAL A 436 -5.68 -14.08 15.63
N THR A 437 -6.90 -13.58 15.74
CA THR A 437 -8.14 -14.35 15.77
C THR A 437 -8.91 -14.10 14.49
N ALA A 438 -9.37 -15.16 13.83
CA ALA A 438 -10.35 -15.10 12.75
C ALA A 438 -11.56 -15.96 13.13
N GLY A 439 -12.71 -15.33 13.37
CA GLY A 439 -13.87 -15.96 13.99
C GLY A 439 -13.51 -16.59 15.34
N SER A 440 -13.63 -17.91 15.45
CA SER A 440 -13.23 -18.69 16.63
C SER A 440 -11.85 -19.35 16.51
N GLN A 441 -11.04 -18.97 15.52
CA GLN A 441 -9.75 -19.57 15.21
C GLN A 441 -8.62 -18.67 15.74
N LEU A 442 -7.92 -19.08 16.81
CA LEU A 442 -6.76 -18.36 17.33
C LEU A 442 -5.49 -18.85 16.64
N LEU A 443 -4.88 -17.99 15.82
CA LEU A 443 -3.66 -18.26 15.07
C LEU A 443 -2.46 -17.61 15.75
N ASP A 444 -1.44 -18.42 16.01
CA ASP A 444 -0.12 -17.99 16.42
C ASP A 444 0.83 -17.97 15.22
N VAL A 445 1.52 -16.85 15.03
CA VAL A 445 2.43 -16.61 13.91
C VAL A 445 3.80 -16.25 14.46
N SER A 446 4.82 -17.04 14.14
CA SER A 446 6.21 -16.78 14.49
C SER A 446 7.05 -16.64 13.23
N ILE A 447 7.91 -15.63 13.18
CA ILE A 447 8.75 -15.30 12.04
C ILE A 447 10.20 -15.15 12.53
N ASP A 448 11.12 -15.87 11.89
CA ASP A 448 12.56 -15.71 12.08
C ASP A 448 13.29 -15.57 10.72
N GLY A 449 14.63 -15.61 10.74
CA GLY A 449 15.43 -15.44 9.53
C GLY A 449 15.29 -16.57 8.51
N GLU A 450 14.75 -17.73 8.91
CA GLU A 450 14.62 -18.92 8.07
C GLU A 450 13.19 -19.17 7.61
N ALA A 451 12.20 -19.01 8.50
CA ALA A 451 10.82 -19.45 8.27
C ALA A 451 9.75 -18.58 8.96
N ALA A 452 8.53 -18.68 8.41
CA ALA A 452 7.30 -18.32 9.09
C ALA A 452 6.59 -19.60 9.53
N VAL A 453 6.28 -19.68 10.82
CA VAL A 453 5.60 -20.81 11.45
C VAL A 453 4.21 -20.38 11.87
N TYR A 454 3.21 -21.10 11.38
CA TYR A 454 1.79 -20.88 11.67
C TYR A 454 1.27 -22.02 12.53
N THR A 455 0.75 -21.70 13.71
CA THR A 455 0.15 -22.69 14.62
C THR A 455 -1.26 -22.28 14.98
N LEU A 456 -2.25 -23.09 14.59
CA LEU A 456 -3.63 -22.88 15.01
C LEU A 456 -3.80 -23.38 16.46
N LEU A 457 -3.87 -22.45 17.41
CA LEU A 457 -3.98 -22.75 18.84
C LEU A 457 -5.41 -23.15 19.23
N GLU A 458 -6.41 -22.44 18.72
CA GLU A 458 -7.82 -22.72 18.99
C GLU A 458 -8.61 -22.79 17.69
N GLY A 459 -9.66 -23.61 17.68
CA GLY A 459 -10.54 -23.79 16.52
C GLY A 459 -10.48 -25.19 15.90
N SER A 460 -10.95 -25.31 14.67
CA SER A 460 -11.20 -26.58 13.96
C SER A 460 -10.42 -26.73 12.66
N GLY A 461 -9.89 -25.63 12.14
CA GLY A 461 -9.16 -25.57 10.88
C GLY A 461 -9.29 -24.19 10.27
N LEU A 462 -8.19 -23.67 9.72
CA LEU A 462 -8.13 -22.34 9.14
C LEU A 462 -7.36 -22.39 7.81
N GLN A 463 -7.97 -21.84 6.76
CA GLN A 463 -7.28 -21.63 5.49
C GLN A 463 -6.69 -20.22 5.47
N ILE A 464 -5.39 -20.12 5.21
CA ILE A 464 -4.68 -18.86 5.04
C ILE A 464 -3.99 -18.82 3.67
N LYS A 465 -3.49 -17.64 3.28
CA LYS A 465 -2.50 -17.52 2.19
C LYS A 465 -1.16 -17.09 2.75
N HIS A 466 -0.10 -17.80 2.40
CA HIS A 466 1.29 -17.37 2.62
C HIS A 466 1.91 -17.02 1.28
N ARG A 467 2.30 -15.76 1.07
CA ARG A 467 2.88 -15.26 -0.19
C ARG A 467 2.04 -15.68 -1.42
N GLY A 468 0.71 -15.57 -1.30
CA GLY A 468 -0.27 -15.93 -2.32
C GLY A 468 -0.65 -17.42 -2.37
N GLN A 469 0.14 -18.31 -1.77
CA GLN A 469 -0.13 -19.75 -1.78
C GLN A 469 -1.09 -20.16 -0.65
N PRO A 470 -2.16 -20.92 -0.95
CA PRO A 470 -3.10 -21.37 0.07
C PRO A 470 -2.46 -22.43 0.97
N VAL A 471 -2.72 -22.31 2.28
CA VAL A 471 -2.21 -23.23 3.32
C VAL A 471 -3.37 -23.57 4.25
N LEU A 472 -3.58 -24.86 4.47
CA LEU A 472 -4.54 -25.35 5.45
C LEU A 472 -3.82 -25.60 6.78
N LEU A 473 -4.31 -24.98 7.84
CA LEU A 473 -3.83 -25.17 9.20
C LEU A 473 -4.78 -26.09 9.96
N LEU A 474 -4.21 -27.09 10.63
CA LEU A 474 -4.94 -27.98 11.53
C LEU A 474 -4.64 -27.62 12.99
N PRO A 475 -5.58 -27.85 13.92
CA PRO A 475 -5.37 -27.51 15.33
C PRO A 475 -4.11 -28.14 15.91
N GLN A 476 -3.31 -27.34 16.61
CA GLN A 476 -2.10 -27.74 17.32
C GLN A 476 -1.00 -28.37 16.42
N GLN A 477 -1.08 -28.18 15.10
CA GLN A 477 -0.09 -28.67 14.15
C GLN A 477 0.64 -27.49 13.50
N PRO A 478 1.90 -27.20 13.88
CA PRO A 478 2.65 -26.10 13.29
C PRO A 478 2.97 -26.39 11.83
N VAL A 479 2.74 -25.40 10.97
CA VAL A 479 3.15 -25.41 9.56
C VAL A 479 4.28 -24.41 9.38
N SER A 480 5.46 -24.91 9.01
CA SER A 480 6.66 -24.10 8.78
C SER A 480 6.87 -23.86 7.30
N LEU A 481 6.95 -22.59 6.89
CA LEU A 481 7.16 -22.17 5.51
C LEU A 481 8.43 -21.33 5.41
N LEU A 482 9.35 -21.74 4.56
CA LEU A 482 10.65 -21.07 4.42
C LEU A 482 10.48 -19.64 3.90
N LEU A 483 11.13 -18.70 4.57
CA LEU A 483 11.26 -17.29 4.15
C LEU A 483 12.51 -17.05 3.32
N ALA A 484 13.48 -17.96 3.42
CA ALA A 484 14.73 -17.93 2.68
C ALA A 484 14.48 -17.47 1.24
N ARG A 485 15.21 -16.42 0.86
CA ARG A 485 15.20 -15.86 -0.49
C ARG A 485 15.59 -16.98 -1.46
N GLN A 486 14.60 -17.47 -2.21
CA GLN A 486 14.85 -18.36 -3.33
C GLN A 486 14.82 -17.52 -4.59
N LEU A 487 15.84 -17.68 -5.43
CA LEU A 487 15.81 -17.06 -6.74
C LEU A 487 14.77 -17.79 -7.59
N GLU A 488 13.68 -17.11 -7.90
CA GLU A 488 12.56 -17.66 -8.66
C GLU A 488 12.54 -17.13 -10.09
N ALA A 489 13.05 -15.91 -10.31
CA ALA A 489 13.13 -15.33 -11.65
C ALA A 489 14.40 -14.49 -11.89
N VAL A 490 14.84 -14.47 -13.14
CA VAL A 490 15.82 -13.51 -13.65
C VAL A 490 15.17 -12.70 -14.77
N ILE A 491 15.20 -11.39 -14.65
CA ILE A 491 14.59 -10.46 -15.59
C ILE A 491 15.70 -9.72 -16.31
N PHE A 492 15.78 -9.91 -17.62
CA PHE A 492 16.84 -9.40 -18.45
C PHE A 492 16.38 -8.15 -19.20
N ASP A 493 17.25 -7.15 -19.31
CA ASP A 493 17.19 -6.26 -20.46
C ASP A 493 17.52 -7.01 -21.75
N LEU A 494 17.19 -6.41 -22.90
CA LEU A 494 17.49 -6.98 -24.20
C LEU A 494 18.82 -6.49 -24.76
N ASP A 495 18.99 -5.17 -24.84
CA ASP A 495 20.12 -4.53 -25.52
C ASP A 495 21.35 -4.59 -24.61
N GLY A 496 22.49 -5.06 -25.12
CA GLY A 496 23.73 -5.18 -24.33
C GLY A 496 23.75 -6.32 -23.30
N VAL A 497 22.62 -7.02 -23.10
CA VAL A 497 22.50 -8.19 -22.21
C VAL A 497 22.21 -9.47 -22.99
N ILE A 498 21.19 -9.48 -23.86
CA ILE A 498 20.83 -10.66 -24.66
C ILE A 498 21.45 -10.59 -26.05
N THR A 499 21.48 -9.40 -26.66
CA THR A 499 22.03 -9.15 -27.99
C THR A 499 22.56 -7.73 -28.07
N ASP A 500 23.53 -7.47 -28.96
CA ASP A 500 24.01 -6.12 -29.24
C ASP A 500 23.21 -5.48 -30.38
N THR A 501 21.96 -5.11 -30.08
CA THR A 501 21.12 -4.34 -31.01
C THR A 501 21.28 -2.82 -30.85
N ALA A 502 22.11 -2.37 -29.90
CA ALA A 502 22.40 -0.96 -29.68
C ALA A 502 23.08 -0.30 -30.89
N GLU A 503 23.96 -1.04 -31.59
CA GLU A 503 24.59 -0.53 -32.82
C GLU A 503 23.58 -0.37 -33.96
N LEU A 504 22.61 -1.29 -34.09
CA LEU A 504 21.53 -1.18 -35.09
C LEU A 504 20.61 0.02 -34.77
N HIS A 505 20.38 0.30 -33.48
CA HIS A 505 19.68 1.51 -33.05
C HIS A 505 20.45 2.78 -33.47
N TYR A 506 21.76 2.83 -33.22
CA TYR A 506 22.62 3.95 -33.63
C TYR A 506 22.57 4.18 -35.13
N GLN A 507 22.75 3.14 -35.95
CA GLN A 507 22.74 3.25 -37.40
C GLN A 507 21.40 3.77 -37.93
N ALA A 508 20.29 3.28 -37.41
CA ALA A 508 18.96 3.73 -37.81
C ALA A 508 18.67 5.18 -37.36
N TRP A 509 19.15 5.62 -36.20
CA TRP A 509 19.06 7.02 -35.77
C TRP A 509 19.97 7.94 -36.58
N GLN A 510 21.20 7.51 -36.87
CA GLN A 510 22.14 8.23 -37.72
C GLN A 510 21.56 8.45 -39.11
N ALA A 511 21.01 7.40 -39.74
CA ALA A 511 20.38 7.51 -41.05
C ALA A 511 19.22 8.51 -41.06
N LEU A 512 18.40 8.53 -40.01
CA LEU A 512 17.33 9.53 -39.88
C LEU A 512 17.90 10.94 -39.66
N ALA A 513 18.91 11.09 -38.81
CA ALA A 513 19.54 12.37 -38.53
C ALA A 513 20.20 12.97 -39.78
N ASP A 514 20.91 12.15 -40.56
CA ASP A 514 21.54 12.54 -41.83
C ASP A 514 20.50 13.02 -42.85
N GLU A 515 19.36 12.33 -42.94
CA GLU A 515 18.26 12.74 -43.81
C GLU A 515 17.65 14.09 -43.39
N LEU A 516 17.56 14.34 -42.08
CA LEU A 516 17.06 15.59 -41.53
C LEU A 516 18.13 16.70 -41.51
N GLY A 517 19.38 16.40 -41.87
CA GLY A 517 20.50 17.33 -41.82
C GLY A 517 20.91 17.72 -40.39
N ILE A 518 20.68 16.83 -39.42
CA ILE A 518 20.93 17.07 -37.99
C ILE A 518 22.22 16.36 -37.57
N PRO A 519 23.16 17.05 -36.88
CA PRO A 519 24.33 16.39 -36.31
C PRO A 519 23.94 15.37 -35.24
N PHE A 520 24.35 14.11 -35.43
CA PHE A 520 24.20 13.04 -34.45
C PHE A 520 25.54 12.34 -34.24
N SER A 521 25.96 12.20 -32.98
CA SER A 521 27.26 11.64 -32.60
C SER A 521 27.07 10.40 -31.71
N ARG A 522 28.10 9.56 -31.61
CA ARG A 522 28.08 8.42 -30.67
C ARG A 522 27.97 8.85 -29.21
N GLU A 523 28.57 9.97 -28.84
CA GLU A 523 28.40 10.56 -27.51
C GLU A 523 26.93 10.94 -27.23
N LYS A 524 26.25 11.53 -28.22
CA LYS A 524 24.82 11.82 -28.12
C LYS A 524 23.99 10.53 -28.05
N ASN A 525 24.38 9.49 -28.78
CA ASN A 525 23.72 8.17 -28.76
C ASN A 525 23.75 7.48 -27.39
N GLU A 526 24.78 7.69 -26.57
CA GLU A 526 24.84 7.11 -25.23
C GLU A 526 23.67 7.59 -24.34
N ARG A 527 23.15 8.81 -24.55
CA ARG A 527 21.97 9.33 -23.85
C ARG A 527 20.66 8.64 -24.27
N LEU A 528 20.66 7.87 -25.37
CA LEU A 528 19.48 7.15 -25.87
C LEU A 528 19.36 5.73 -25.28
N LYS A 529 20.39 5.25 -24.57
CA LYS A 529 20.35 3.90 -23.97
C LYS A 529 19.33 3.84 -22.84
N GLY A 530 18.42 2.88 -22.93
CA GLY A 530 17.39 2.64 -21.92
C GLY A 530 16.20 3.61 -21.90
N VAL A 531 16.15 4.62 -22.77
CA VAL A 531 15.01 5.56 -22.86
C VAL A 531 14.02 5.17 -23.96
N SER A 532 12.80 5.70 -23.90
CA SER A 532 11.75 5.37 -24.86
C SER A 532 12.07 5.88 -26.28
N ARG A 533 11.35 5.35 -27.29
CA ARG A 533 11.45 5.83 -28.68
C ARG A 533 11.14 7.32 -28.82
N LYS A 534 10.16 7.81 -28.06
CA LYS A 534 9.72 9.21 -28.09
C LYS A 534 10.82 10.11 -27.52
N GLU A 535 11.34 9.78 -26.33
CA GLU A 535 12.43 10.52 -25.70
C GLU A 535 13.72 10.45 -26.54
N SER A 536 14.01 9.30 -27.15
CA SER A 536 15.13 9.15 -28.08
C SER A 536 15.03 10.16 -29.24
N LEU A 537 13.85 10.29 -29.85
CA LEU A 537 13.63 11.27 -30.92
C LEU A 537 13.80 12.70 -30.39
N ASP A 538 13.27 13.00 -29.20
CA ASP A 538 13.40 14.33 -28.59
C ASP A 538 14.88 14.69 -28.34
N ILE A 539 15.72 13.75 -27.89
CA ILE A 539 17.17 13.95 -27.74
C ILE A 539 17.82 14.17 -29.10
N VAL A 540 17.52 13.35 -30.12
CA VAL A 540 18.06 13.52 -31.48
C VAL A 540 17.73 14.92 -32.03
N LEU A 541 16.53 15.42 -31.77
CA LEU A 541 16.03 16.71 -32.23
C LEU A 541 16.40 17.91 -31.35
N GLU A 542 17.03 17.73 -30.18
CA GLU A 542 17.26 18.77 -29.15
C GLU A 542 17.86 20.09 -29.68
N ASP A 543 18.76 19.99 -30.67
CA ASP A 543 19.47 21.12 -31.27
C ASP A 543 19.00 21.45 -32.69
N SER A 544 17.86 20.87 -33.10
CA SER A 544 17.34 21.01 -34.45
C SER A 544 16.54 22.30 -34.62
N PRO A 545 16.70 23.02 -35.75
CA PRO A 545 15.83 24.15 -36.07
C PRO A 545 14.41 23.72 -36.50
N LEU A 546 14.14 22.42 -36.62
CA LEU A 546 12.87 21.87 -37.11
C LEU A 546 11.74 22.02 -36.08
N LYS A 547 10.70 22.76 -36.45
CA LYS A 547 9.44 22.85 -35.67
C LYS A 547 8.45 21.81 -36.15
N LEU A 548 8.56 20.60 -35.62
CA LEU A 548 7.71 19.47 -35.96
C LEU A 548 6.46 19.39 -35.07
N THR A 549 5.30 19.17 -35.68
CA THR A 549 4.05 18.81 -35.02
C THR A 549 4.16 17.40 -34.39
N ALA A 550 3.24 17.07 -33.47
CA ALA A 550 3.19 15.74 -32.86
C ALA A 550 3.01 14.61 -33.89
N ALA A 551 2.21 14.86 -34.94
CA ALA A 551 2.00 13.89 -36.02
C ALA A 551 3.27 13.65 -36.86
N GLU A 552 4.05 14.70 -37.15
CA GLU A 552 5.30 14.57 -37.87
C GLU A 552 6.38 13.85 -37.05
N ARG A 553 6.46 14.13 -35.74
CA ARG A 553 7.35 13.39 -34.84
C ARG A 553 7.03 11.90 -34.82
N LEU A 554 5.74 11.56 -34.74
CA LEU A 554 5.29 10.16 -34.80
C LEU A 554 5.68 9.50 -36.13
N ALA A 555 5.52 10.20 -37.26
CA ALA A 555 5.91 9.69 -38.57
C ALA A 555 7.43 9.44 -38.68
N LEU A 556 8.27 10.33 -38.14
CA LEU A 556 9.73 10.13 -38.12
C LEU A 556 10.13 8.95 -37.23
N ALA A 557 9.51 8.81 -36.07
CA ALA A 557 9.73 7.68 -35.17
C ALA A 557 9.37 6.35 -35.85
N GLU A 558 8.26 6.30 -36.58
CA GLU A 558 7.87 5.11 -37.37
C GLU A 558 8.80 4.87 -38.55
N LYS A 559 9.26 5.92 -39.23
CA LYS A 559 10.23 5.78 -40.32
C LYS A 559 11.55 5.16 -39.85
N LYS A 560 12.08 5.63 -38.71
CA LYS A 560 13.25 5.01 -38.06
C LYS A 560 12.97 3.54 -37.74
N ASN A 561 11.77 3.24 -37.21
CA ASN A 561 11.39 1.89 -36.85
C ASN A 561 11.32 0.94 -38.06
N VAL A 562 10.86 1.42 -39.22
CA VAL A 562 10.88 0.64 -40.47
C VAL A 562 12.32 0.30 -40.89
N SER A 563 13.22 1.29 -40.91
CA SER A 563 14.64 1.07 -41.22
C SER A 563 15.29 0.10 -40.23
N TYR A 564 15.00 0.27 -38.94
CA TYR A 564 15.48 -0.62 -37.88
C TYR A 564 14.99 -2.06 -38.08
N ARG A 565 13.69 -2.26 -38.37
CA ARG A 565 13.13 -3.60 -38.61
C ARG A 565 13.76 -4.31 -39.80
N GLN A 566 14.13 -3.59 -40.86
CA GLN A 566 14.85 -4.17 -42.00
C GLN A 566 16.23 -4.69 -41.59
N GLN A 567 16.94 -3.95 -40.73
CA GLN A 567 18.23 -4.41 -40.19
C GLN A 567 18.06 -5.63 -39.28
N LEU A 568 16.99 -5.69 -38.48
CA LEU A 568 16.66 -6.85 -37.65
C LEU A 568 16.42 -8.14 -38.46
N GLU A 569 16.11 -8.06 -39.76
CA GLU A 569 15.95 -9.27 -40.60
C GLU A 569 17.25 -10.06 -40.76
N GLN A 570 18.40 -9.41 -40.55
CA GLN A 570 19.72 -10.00 -40.65
C GLN A 570 20.14 -10.72 -39.36
N LEU A 571 19.40 -10.54 -38.26
CA LEU A 571 19.70 -11.22 -37.00
C LEU A 571 19.54 -12.73 -37.12
N THR A 572 20.51 -13.43 -36.56
CA THR A 572 20.62 -14.88 -36.51
C THR A 572 20.84 -15.33 -35.07
N PRO A 573 20.68 -16.64 -34.77
CA PRO A 573 21.04 -17.17 -33.46
C PRO A 573 22.51 -16.95 -33.04
N ALA A 574 23.41 -16.63 -33.98
CA ALA A 574 24.80 -16.31 -33.66
C ALA A 574 25.00 -14.93 -33.02
N ASP A 575 23.97 -14.07 -33.07
CA ASP A 575 23.99 -12.70 -32.55
C ASP A 575 23.53 -12.61 -31.08
N VAL A 576 23.29 -13.76 -30.43
CA VAL A 576 23.09 -13.85 -28.98
C VAL A 576 24.44 -13.63 -28.29
N LEU A 577 24.47 -12.79 -27.26
CA LEU A 577 25.70 -12.49 -26.53
C LEU A 577 26.29 -13.74 -25.84
N PRO A 578 27.63 -13.84 -25.71
CA PRO A 578 28.28 -15.02 -25.17
C PRO A 578 27.80 -15.40 -23.77
N GLY A 579 27.59 -16.70 -23.50
CA GLY A 579 27.19 -17.23 -22.19
C GLY A 579 25.67 -17.19 -21.90
N ILE A 580 24.91 -16.37 -22.64
CA ILE A 580 23.47 -16.23 -22.44
C ILE A 580 22.71 -17.53 -22.76
N PRO A 581 22.97 -18.24 -23.87
CA PRO A 581 22.30 -19.51 -24.14
C PRO A 581 22.50 -20.52 -23.01
N GLU A 582 23.74 -20.69 -22.54
CA GLU A 582 24.10 -21.62 -21.47
C GLU A 582 23.43 -21.23 -20.14
N LEU A 583 23.39 -19.93 -19.84
CA LEU A 583 22.72 -19.41 -18.66
C LEU A 583 21.22 -19.70 -18.67
N LEU A 584 20.52 -19.36 -19.77
CA LEU A 584 19.07 -19.57 -19.90
C LEU A 584 18.71 -21.06 -19.75
N ASP A 585 19.51 -21.95 -20.36
CA ASP A 585 19.32 -23.39 -20.22
C ASP A 585 19.55 -23.86 -18.77
N SER A 586 20.56 -23.30 -18.09
CA SER A 586 20.86 -23.61 -16.69
C SER A 586 19.78 -23.11 -15.71
N LEU A 587 19.19 -21.93 -15.98
CA LEU A 587 18.07 -21.38 -15.22
C LEU A 587 16.83 -22.26 -15.37
N ALA A 588 16.49 -22.65 -16.61
CA ALA A 588 15.37 -23.53 -16.91
C ALA A 588 15.51 -24.90 -16.21
N GLN A 589 16.70 -25.51 -16.23
CA GLN A 589 16.97 -26.78 -15.53
C GLN A 589 16.76 -26.70 -14.01
N ARG A 590 16.88 -25.51 -13.43
CA ARG A 590 16.69 -25.24 -11.99
C ARG A 590 15.29 -24.71 -11.66
N GLY A 591 14.40 -24.59 -12.66
CA GLY A 591 13.05 -24.06 -12.50
C GLY A 591 13.00 -22.56 -12.20
N ILE A 592 14.03 -21.81 -12.58
CA ILE A 592 14.09 -20.36 -12.42
C ILE A 592 13.58 -19.72 -13.71
N ALA A 593 12.53 -18.92 -13.61
CA ALA A 593 11.87 -18.31 -14.76
C ALA A 593 12.70 -17.16 -15.35
N CYS A 594 12.54 -16.91 -16.64
CA CYS A 594 13.20 -15.82 -17.35
C CYS A 594 12.16 -14.84 -17.88
N GLY A 595 12.31 -13.57 -17.48
CA GLY A 595 11.51 -12.44 -17.97
C GLY A 595 12.35 -11.49 -18.81
N LEU A 596 11.69 -10.69 -19.67
CA LEU A 596 12.34 -9.61 -20.41
C LEU A 596 11.72 -8.25 -20.05
N ALA A 597 12.57 -7.28 -19.74
CA ALA A 597 12.24 -5.90 -19.40
C ALA A 597 12.93 -4.90 -20.35
N SER A 598 12.47 -4.86 -21.61
CA SER A 598 13.06 -4.04 -22.68
C SER A 598 12.18 -2.86 -23.08
N ALA A 599 12.80 -1.69 -23.30
CA ALA A 599 12.13 -0.53 -23.87
C ALA A 599 11.79 -0.68 -25.38
N SER A 600 12.26 -1.76 -26.03
CA SER A 600 12.05 -2.00 -27.46
C SER A 600 10.71 -2.68 -27.76
N LEU A 601 9.84 -1.98 -28.50
CA LEU A 601 8.62 -2.57 -29.08
C LEU A 601 8.88 -3.73 -30.05
N ASN A 602 10.14 -3.98 -30.44
CA ASN A 602 10.51 -5.08 -31.33
C ASN A 602 11.10 -6.27 -30.57
N ALA A 603 11.12 -6.24 -29.23
CA ALA A 603 11.69 -7.31 -28.42
C ALA A 603 11.15 -8.72 -28.76
N PRO A 604 9.83 -8.95 -28.96
CA PRO A 604 9.33 -10.27 -29.37
C PRO A 604 9.89 -10.74 -30.73
N LEU A 605 10.02 -9.83 -31.70
CA LEU A 605 10.58 -10.14 -33.02
C LEU A 605 12.07 -10.49 -32.91
N ILE A 606 12.83 -9.73 -32.10
CA ILE A 606 14.25 -9.97 -31.87
C ILE A 606 14.46 -11.36 -31.26
N LEU A 607 13.74 -11.70 -30.19
CA LEU A 607 13.85 -13.02 -29.56
C LEU A 607 13.46 -14.18 -30.50
N GLN A 608 12.47 -13.97 -31.39
CA GLN A 608 12.11 -14.96 -32.42
C GLN A 608 13.25 -15.18 -33.42
N ARG A 609 13.89 -14.11 -33.89
CA ARG A 609 15.01 -14.20 -34.85
C ARG A 609 16.26 -14.82 -34.24
N LEU A 610 16.54 -14.51 -32.98
CA LEU A 610 17.62 -15.12 -32.20
C LEU A 610 17.34 -16.59 -31.84
N GLY A 611 16.11 -17.09 -32.05
CA GLY A 611 15.74 -18.48 -31.77
C GLY A 611 15.57 -18.81 -30.28
N ILE A 612 15.44 -17.79 -29.42
CA ILE A 612 15.38 -17.95 -27.95
C ILE A 612 14.05 -17.50 -27.33
N ALA A 613 13.06 -17.10 -28.12
CA ALA A 613 11.75 -16.67 -27.62
C ALA A 613 11.10 -17.68 -26.65
N GLY A 614 11.22 -18.98 -26.90
CA GLY A 614 10.68 -20.03 -26.03
C GLY A 614 11.37 -20.17 -24.67
N ARG A 615 12.50 -19.47 -24.45
CA ARG A 615 13.24 -19.46 -23.18
C ARG A 615 12.72 -18.41 -22.19
N PHE A 616 11.91 -17.46 -22.65
CA PHE A 616 11.32 -16.41 -21.82
C PHE A 616 9.84 -16.70 -21.55
N GLN A 617 9.43 -16.70 -20.28
CA GLN A 617 8.06 -16.96 -19.87
C GLN A 617 7.23 -15.66 -19.81
N ALA A 618 7.89 -14.50 -19.70
CA ALA A 618 7.25 -13.20 -19.73
C ALA A 618 8.08 -12.18 -20.51
N ILE A 619 7.40 -11.28 -21.23
CA ILE A 619 8.00 -10.12 -21.89
C ILE A 619 7.09 -8.94 -21.53
N ALA A 620 7.62 -7.96 -20.79
CA ALA A 620 6.88 -6.75 -20.49
C ALA A 620 6.64 -5.95 -21.78
N ASP A 621 5.40 -5.52 -22.02
CA ASP A 621 5.06 -4.69 -23.18
C ASP A 621 5.30 -3.21 -22.88
N PRO A 622 6.33 -2.57 -23.47
CA PRO A 622 6.62 -1.17 -23.21
C PRO A 622 5.51 -0.22 -23.69
N ALA A 623 4.60 -0.64 -24.57
CA ALA A 623 3.45 0.18 -24.98
C ALA A 623 2.34 0.26 -23.90
N ALA A 624 2.31 -0.68 -22.96
CA ALA A 624 1.33 -0.72 -21.88
C ALA A 624 1.82 -0.02 -20.60
N LEU A 625 3.05 0.48 -20.59
CA LEU A 625 3.66 1.14 -19.42
C LEU A 625 3.41 2.65 -19.44
N GLN A 626 3.31 3.24 -18.25
CA GLN A 626 3.20 4.68 -18.08
C GLN A 626 4.59 5.35 -18.08
N LYS A 627 5.61 4.67 -17.54
CA LYS A 627 6.98 5.19 -17.44
C LYS A 627 8.02 4.19 -17.93
N GLY A 628 9.03 4.71 -18.62
CA GLY A 628 10.26 3.98 -18.93
C GLY A 628 11.29 4.03 -17.79
N LYS A 629 12.39 3.30 -17.95
CA LYS A 629 13.55 3.35 -17.05
C LYS A 629 14.02 4.82 -16.88
N PRO A 630 14.39 5.29 -15.69
CA PRO A 630 14.73 4.54 -14.47
C PRO A 630 13.56 4.17 -13.55
N ASP A 631 12.30 4.38 -13.97
CA ASP A 631 11.15 3.91 -13.22
C ASP A 631 11.10 2.37 -13.15
N ALA A 632 10.63 1.85 -12.01
CA ALA A 632 10.58 0.42 -11.74
C ALA A 632 9.55 -0.37 -12.57
N GLU A 633 8.61 0.32 -13.24
CA GLU A 633 7.42 -0.30 -13.83
C GLU A 633 7.74 -1.49 -14.73
N ILE A 634 8.71 -1.35 -15.64
CA ILE A 634 9.00 -2.42 -16.61
C ILE A 634 9.49 -3.71 -15.94
N PHE A 635 10.28 -3.60 -14.87
CA PHE A 635 10.77 -4.76 -14.12
C PHE A 635 9.67 -5.34 -13.23
N LEU A 636 8.87 -4.49 -12.58
CA LEU A 636 7.72 -4.93 -11.77
C LEU A 636 6.66 -5.63 -12.62
N THR A 637 6.35 -5.10 -13.80
CA THR A 637 5.44 -5.74 -14.77
C THR A 637 5.97 -7.08 -15.24
N ALA A 638 7.28 -7.18 -15.54
CA ALA A 638 7.89 -8.46 -15.90
C ALA A 638 7.78 -9.49 -14.75
N ALA A 639 8.01 -9.08 -13.50
CA ALA A 639 7.86 -9.95 -12.33
C ALA A 639 6.39 -10.38 -12.10
N GLU A 640 5.44 -9.45 -12.27
CA GLU A 640 4.01 -9.71 -12.18
C GLU A 640 3.54 -10.73 -13.22
N LEU A 641 3.96 -10.58 -14.49
CA LEU A 641 3.66 -11.52 -15.56
C LEU A 641 4.22 -12.93 -15.29
N LEU A 642 5.34 -13.03 -14.56
CA LEU A 642 5.90 -14.30 -14.11
C LEU A 642 5.21 -14.87 -12.87
N GLY A 643 4.39 -14.08 -12.17
CA GLY A 643 3.80 -14.46 -10.88
C GLY A 643 4.81 -14.54 -9.75
N VAL A 644 5.94 -13.84 -9.86
CA VAL A 644 7.07 -13.90 -8.90
C VAL A 644 7.19 -12.57 -8.16
N PRO A 645 7.32 -12.57 -6.81
CA PRO A 645 7.50 -11.32 -6.07
C PRO A 645 8.86 -10.68 -6.39
N PRO A 646 8.98 -9.34 -6.49
CA PRO A 646 10.23 -8.69 -6.91
C PRO A 646 11.45 -9.04 -6.05
N ARG A 647 11.27 -9.25 -4.74
CA ARG A 647 12.32 -9.69 -3.83
C ARG A 647 12.86 -11.10 -4.10
N SER A 648 12.20 -11.89 -4.96
CA SER A 648 12.61 -13.22 -5.47
C SER A 648 13.21 -13.12 -6.89
N CYS A 649 13.42 -11.90 -7.40
CA CYS A 649 13.94 -11.63 -8.73
C CYS A 649 15.34 -11.01 -8.71
N ILE A 650 16.13 -11.32 -9.73
CA ILE A 650 17.33 -10.56 -10.11
C ILE A 650 17.05 -9.84 -11.43
N GLY A 651 17.40 -8.56 -11.51
CA GLY A 651 17.45 -7.81 -12.77
C GLY A 651 18.87 -7.81 -13.37
N VAL A 652 18.99 -7.93 -14.70
CA VAL A 652 20.27 -7.86 -15.43
C VAL A 652 20.22 -6.76 -16.48
N GLU A 653 21.21 -5.86 -16.47
CA GLU A 653 21.20 -4.64 -17.27
C GLU A 653 22.63 -4.16 -17.62
N ASP A 654 22.79 -3.40 -18.72
CA ASP A 654 24.04 -2.77 -19.14
C ASP A 654 24.08 -1.22 -18.97
N ALA A 655 22.96 -0.58 -18.62
CA ALA A 655 22.79 0.86 -18.46
C ALA A 655 22.44 1.31 -17.03
N ALA A 656 22.95 2.48 -16.63
CA ALA A 656 22.73 3.06 -15.29
C ALA A 656 21.25 3.29 -14.97
N ALA A 657 20.46 3.72 -15.97
CA ALA A 657 19.03 3.94 -15.82
C ALA A 657 18.28 2.62 -15.51
N GLY A 658 18.65 1.51 -16.16
CA GLY A 658 18.02 0.23 -15.87
C GLY A 658 18.48 -0.37 -14.54
N ILE A 659 19.74 -0.16 -14.11
CA ILE A 659 20.17 -0.51 -12.75
C ILE A 659 19.34 0.25 -11.71
N ALA A 660 19.12 1.55 -11.91
CA ALA A 660 18.24 2.33 -11.04
C ALA A 660 16.80 1.78 -11.02
N ALA A 661 16.25 1.37 -12.17
CA ALA A 661 14.93 0.74 -12.27
C ALA A 661 14.84 -0.59 -11.50
N ILE A 662 15.86 -1.45 -11.61
CA ILE A 662 15.92 -2.73 -10.88
C ILE A 662 15.94 -2.49 -9.37
N LYS A 663 16.76 -1.54 -8.89
CA LYS A 663 16.83 -1.19 -7.47
C LYS A 663 15.53 -0.56 -6.98
N ALA A 664 14.91 0.31 -7.77
CA ALA A 664 13.60 0.89 -7.47
C ALA A 664 12.49 -0.16 -7.41
N ALA A 665 12.61 -1.27 -8.16
CA ALA A 665 11.70 -2.41 -8.09
C ALA A 665 11.93 -3.31 -6.85
N GLY A 666 12.94 -3.03 -6.01
CA GLY A 666 13.28 -3.84 -4.84
C GLY A 666 13.98 -5.16 -5.18
N MET A 667 14.56 -5.26 -6.39
CA MET A 667 15.28 -6.43 -6.87
C MET A 667 16.81 -6.29 -6.65
N GLN A 668 17.54 -7.41 -6.67
CA GLN A 668 19.00 -7.37 -6.79
C GLN A 668 19.41 -7.09 -8.24
N ALA A 669 20.40 -6.23 -8.43
CA ALA A 669 20.83 -5.76 -9.74
C ALA A 669 22.19 -6.32 -10.15
N VAL A 670 22.25 -6.91 -11.35
CA VAL A 670 23.49 -7.31 -12.01
C VAL A 670 23.78 -6.38 -13.18
N GLY A 671 24.92 -5.71 -13.13
CA GLY A 671 25.41 -4.83 -14.19
C GLY A 671 26.40 -5.53 -15.11
N ILE A 672 26.23 -5.40 -16.43
CA ILE A 672 27.19 -5.83 -17.44
C ILE A 672 27.91 -4.58 -17.98
N GLY A 673 29.15 -4.33 -17.54
CA GLY A 673 29.90 -3.16 -17.97
C GLY A 673 30.94 -2.68 -16.96
N SER A 674 31.22 -1.38 -16.99
CA SER A 674 32.25 -0.75 -16.16
C SER A 674 31.70 -0.25 -14.82
N ARG A 675 32.56 -0.19 -13.79
CA ARG A 675 32.20 0.30 -12.45
C ARG A 675 31.86 1.79 -12.47
N GLU A 676 32.49 2.54 -13.37
CA GLU A 676 32.27 3.98 -13.55
C GLU A 676 30.83 4.26 -14.02
N GLN A 677 30.23 3.36 -14.79
CA GLN A 677 28.88 3.51 -15.33
C GLN A 677 27.81 2.86 -14.43
N LEU A 678 28.11 1.70 -13.83
CA LEU A 678 27.11 0.84 -13.16
C LEU A 678 27.39 0.63 -11.67
N GLY A 679 27.98 1.62 -11.00
CA GLY A 679 28.45 1.51 -9.61
C GLY A 679 27.37 1.18 -8.56
N ALA A 680 26.08 1.31 -8.90
CA ALA A 680 24.95 0.97 -8.04
C ALA A 680 24.49 -0.51 -8.14
N ALA A 681 25.08 -1.30 -9.04
CA ALA A 681 24.77 -2.72 -9.18
C ALA A 681 25.28 -3.52 -7.97
N ASP A 682 24.52 -4.53 -7.54
CA ASP A 682 24.90 -5.43 -6.43
C ASP A 682 25.99 -6.42 -6.88
N LEU A 683 26.00 -6.79 -8.16
CA LEU A 683 27.06 -7.55 -8.82
C LEU A 683 27.42 -6.89 -10.15
N LEU A 684 28.71 -6.67 -10.39
CA LEU A 684 29.22 -6.09 -11.63
C LEU A 684 30.08 -7.13 -12.36
N LEU A 685 29.78 -7.34 -13.63
CA LEU A 685 30.52 -8.23 -14.53
C LEU A 685 30.99 -7.46 -15.76
N THR A 686 32.15 -7.83 -16.32
CA THR A 686 32.70 -7.13 -17.48
C THR A 686 32.18 -7.66 -18.82
N SER A 687 31.57 -8.84 -18.82
CA SER A 687 31.01 -9.51 -20.00
C SER A 687 29.86 -10.43 -19.61
N THR A 688 28.91 -10.63 -20.52
CA THR A 688 27.84 -11.64 -20.37
C THR A 688 28.38 -13.07 -20.26
N ALA A 689 29.58 -13.35 -20.79
CA ALA A 689 30.22 -14.67 -20.67
C ALA A 689 30.49 -15.07 -19.21
N GLU A 690 30.57 -14.08 -18.33
CA GLU A 690 30.76 -14.28 -16.90
C GLU A 690 29.46 -14.55 -16.14
N LEU A 691 28.31 -14.33 -16.77
CA LEU A 691 27.00 -14.44 -16.14
C LEU A 691 26.59 -15.91 -16.07
N THR A 692 26.72 -16.48 -14.88
CA THR A 692 26.44 -17.91 -14.62
C THR A 692 25.40 -18.04 -13.52
N VAL A 693 24.60 -19.10 -13.55
CA VAL A 693 23.57 -19.33 -12.54
C VAL A 693 24.18 -19.47 -11.15
N GLU A 694 25.40 -19.98 -11.03
CA GLU A 694 26.14 -20.09 -9.77
C GLU A 694 26.43 -18.72 -9.16
N LYS A 695 26.83 -17.72 -9.98
CA LYS A 695 27.04 -16.34 -9.49
C LYS A 695 25.72 -15.68 -9.08
N LEU A 696 24.64 -15.93 -9.83
CA LEU A 696 23.31 -15.42 -9.50
C LEU A 696 22.79 -15.99 -8.17
N LEU A 697 22.92 -17.30 -7.97
CA LEU A 697 22.54 -17.96 -6.71
C LEU A 697 23.41 -17.48 -5.54
N ALA A 698 24.71 -17.29 -5.76
CA ALA A 698 25.62 -16.75 -4.75
C ALA A 698 25.25 -15.31 -4.34
N LEU A 699 24.88 -14.46 -5.29
CA LEU A 699 24.38 -13.10 -5.03
C LEU A 699 23.11 -13.12 -4.17
N PHE A 700 22.22 -14.07 -4.45
CA PHE A 700 20.95 -14.22 -3.74
C PHE A 700 21.09 -14.84 -2.33
N GLY A 701 22.21 -15.51 -2.06
CA GLY A 701 22.40 -16.35 -0.88
C GLY A 701 21.65 -17.69 -0.94
N ASP A 702 21.24 -18.14 -2.13
CA ASP A 702 20.45 -19.36 -2.32
C ASP A 702 21.36 -20.61 -2.21
N SER A 703 21.14 -21.39 -1.15
CA SER A 703 21.91 -22.60 -0.82
C SER A 703 21.42 -23.87 -1.54
N ARG A 704 20.88 -23.75 -2.76
CA ARG A 704 20.71 -24.89 -3.69
C ARG A 704 22.02 -25.62 -4.07
N GLN A 705 23.17 -25.21 -3.53
CA GLN A 705 24.47 -25.89 -3.71
C GLN A 705 24.54 -27.29 -3.06
N GLY A 706 23.56 -27.72 -2.24
CA GLY A 706 23.73 -28.89 -1.37
C GLY A 706 22.89 -30.15 -1.61
N LYS A 707 21.94 -30.21 -2.56
CA LYS A 707 21.05 -31.39 -2.68
C LYS A 707 20.94 -31.93 -4.10
N ARG A 708 21.95 -32.70 -4.52
CA ARG A 708 21.85 -33.88 -5.40
C ARG A 708 23.07 -34.78 -5.16
N GLN A 709 22.91 -35.79 -4.31
CA GLN A 709 23.52 -37.10 -4.52
C GLN A 709 22.40 -38.10 -4.78
#